data_AF-A0A2N1U164-F1
#
_entry.id   AF-A0A2N1U164-F1
#
_cell.length_a   1.000
_cell.length_b   1.000
_cell.length_c   1.000
_cell.angle_alpha   90.00
_cell.angle_beta   90.00
_cell.angle_gamma   90.00
#
_symmetry.space_group_name_H-M   'P 1'
#
loop_
_entity.id
_entity.type
_entity.pdbx_description
1 polymer ?
#
loop_
_entity_poly.entity_id
_entity_poly.type
_entity_poly.pdbx_seq_one_letter_code
_entity_poly.pdbx_strand_id
1 'polypeptide(L)'
;MMQRPCRMRLANFVGRSLIMIFMVSLMVFVAPGCRAASETAVLAAPETMLADDDAFLDEVQRQTFQYFVECSNPANGLVMDKALNLPAGSEPVDFSYSAATIAGVGFALSVYPVGVERGWMTREKAIELTRTTLRFFAEKMEHKHGFFYHFVDMHTGARAMNCEISSIDTALFLAGALFAAQYYKDSEIQQLAQQLYQRADWAWMCNGDRYPSMGWTPENGFIKATWDHYSEGLLLYILALGAREHALPTEAWDFRRLWGRYKEHVYLINQPLFTHQFPQVWLDLRGKRDAHANYFASSVQATLANRQFCLDLRQSYQTFSENCWGLTACIGPDNYHAYGAPPNPAVVDGTVAPAGAACSIVFTPQLAIAALREYYSSKTLPESIKKRLHGRFGLSDSFNVDRDFVASEAFAINHGPMLLMIENYRSGLIWKHFMQLPAVTHAMQKAGFKPDTTDENTVDAATVYETAAYMPHQRPVYETPFLPHEYSLASASFADPVWETAARMVIDRSLIQTIIKPPASLDYQLHWQMLHNSESIFMKFDVHDSELHAENADDRMYHDDCIEIYLNSHNQKFNWNGEHDYQIIMSPDASGKNLRVREFFKGASLTGQLQWKFQRLPDGYSAIIEIPKKAFGLADIDRFAASIAAHDVNASGTIEMKYSWFFTQPEVTLAEIKLLQDN
;
A
#
# COMPACT_ATOMS: atom_id res chain seq x y z
N MET A 1 29.96 30.21 15.91
CA MET A 1 31.31 30.68 15.50
C MET A 1 31.63 30.02 14.17
N MET A 2 31.38 30.69 13.05
CA MET A 2 32.34 31.52 12.31
C MET A 2 33.54 30.73 11.73
N GLN A 3 33.55 30.65 10.38
CA GLN A 3 34.68 30.91 9.48
C GLN A 3 35.82 29.84 9.45
N ARG A 4 36.38 29.40 8.32
CA ARG A 4 36.62 30.03 7.00
C ARG A 4 37.13 28.96 5.97
N PRO A 5 37.27 29.34 4.69
CA PRO A 5 37.37 28.50 3.49
C PRO A 5 38.81 28.36 2.95
N CYS A 6 39.00 27.62 1.86
CA CYS A 6 40.15 27.84 0.96
C CYS A 6 39.80 27.61 -0.52
N ARG A 7 40.44 28.42 -1.36
CA ARG A 7 40.10 28.80 -2.74
C ARG A 7 40.97 28.09 -3.80
N MET A 8 40.34 27.87 -4.96
CA MET A 8 40.80 28.07 -6.35
C MET A 8 42.02 27.32 -6.92
N ARG A 9 41.85 26.84 -8.15
CA ARG A 9 42.52 27.41 -9.34
C ARG A 9 41.75 27.12 -10.65
N LEU A 10 41.51 28.19 -11.40
CA LEU A 10 41.05 28.22 -12.80
C LEU A 10 42.23 28.09 -13.76
N ALA A 11 41.97 27.55 -14.95
CA ALA A 11 42.61 28.01 -16.20
C ALA A 11 41.62 27.86 -17.37
N ASN A 12 41.34 28.98 -18.03
CA ASN A 12 40.53 29.12 -19.25
C ASN A 12 41.36 28.82 -20.50
N PHE A 13 40.74 28.34 -21.58
CA PHE A 13 41.02 28.85 -22.92
C PHE A 13 39.81 28.74 -23.89
N VAL A 14 39.60 29.86 -24.58
CA VAL A 14 38.70 30.25 -25.68
C VAL A 14 38.87 29.32 -26.91
N GLY A 15 37.97 29.07 -27.87
CA GLY A 15 36.64 29.55 -28.23
C GLY A 15 36.38 29.34 -29.75
N ARG A 16 35.14 28.96 -30.11
CA ARG A 16 34.33 29.25 -31.34
C ARG A 16 34.67 28.70 -32.76
N SER A 17 33.56 28.21 -33.39
CA SER A 17 33.14 28.28 -34.83
C SER A 17 33.74 27.28 -35.82
N LEU A 18 33.10 26.85 -36.93
CA LEU A 18 31.73 26.63 -37.43
C LEU A 18 31.95 25.94 -38.81
N ILE A 19 31.02 25.07 -39.26
CA ILE A 19 30.76 24.64 -40.67
C ILE A 19 31.82 23.76 -41.37
N MET A 20 31.43 22.53 -41.81
CA MET A 20 31.21 22.22 -43.25
C MET A 20 30.60 20.82 -43.48
N ILE A 21 29.61 20.80 -44.37
CA ILE A 21 28.85 19.66 -44.91
C ILE A 21 29.75 18.79 -45.79
N PHE A 22 29.66 17.46 -45.68
CA PHE A 22 29.80 16.57 -46.85
C PHE A 22 28.94 15.31 -46.69
N MET A 23 28.12 15.10 -47.72
CA MET A 23 27.16 14.02 -47.91
C MET A 23 27.85 12.93 -48.74
N VAL A 24 28.01 11.72 -48.20
CA VAL A 24 28.33 10.51 -48.98
C VAL A 24 27.54 9.33 -48.41
N SER A 25 26.67 8.81 -49.27
CA SER A 25 25.85 7.62 -49.06
C SER A 25 26.69 6.36 -49.27
N LEU A 26 26.62 5.38 -48.37
CA LEU A 26 26.92 3.98 -48.69
C LEU A 26 26.24 3.00 -47.71
N MET A 27 25.37 2.16 -48.28
CA MET A 27 24.76 0.91 -47.82
C MET A 27 25.15 0.39 -46.43
N VAL A 28 24.16 0.31 -45.52
CA VAL A 28 24.20 -0.53 -44.33
C VAL A 28 23.25 -1.72 -44.54
N PHE A 29 23.83 -2.92 -44.48
CA PHE A 29 23.13 -4.19 -44.36
C PHE A 29 22.18 -4.16 -43.17
N VAL A 30 20.90 -4.45 -43.40
CA VAL A 30 19.94 -4.73 -42.33
C VAL A 30 20.34 -6.06 -41.69
N ALA A 31 21.08 -5.99 -40.58
CA ALA A 31 21.20 -7.10 -39.66
C ALA A 31 19.85 -7.26 -38.92
N PRO A 32 19.35 -8.49 -38.71
CA PRO A 32 18.19 -8.70 -37.85
C PRO A 32 18.55 -8.21 -36.46
N GLY A 33 17.82 -7.23 -35.96
CA GLY A 33 17.99 -6.74 -34.60
C GLY A 33 17.89 -7.90 -33.61
N CYS A 34 18.88 -8.01 -32.73
CA CYS A 34 18.76 -8.76 -31.49
C CYS A 34 17.52 -8.25 -30.77
N ARG A 35 16.42 -9.00 -30.83
CA ARG A 35 15.41 -8.96 -29.77
C ARG A 35 16.16 -9.30 -28.49
N ALA A 36 16.23 -8.33 -27.57
CA ALA A 36 16.47 -8.64 -26.18
C ALA A 36 15.45 -9.73 -25.80
N ALA A 37 15.94 -10.91 -25.45
CA ALA A 37 15.09 -11.97 -24.96
C ALA A 37 14.38 -11.43 -23.73
N SER A 38 13.05 -11.40 -23.76
CA SER A 38 12.29 -11.27 -22.52
C SER A 38 12.64 -12.50 -21.69
N GLU A 39 13.34 -12.32 -20.57
CA GLU A 39 13.44 -13.33 -19.54
C GLU A 39 12.05 -13.51 -18.91
N THR A 40 11.16 -14.20 -19.62
CA THR A 40 10.06 -14.91 -18.99
C THR A 40 10.69 -16.07 -18.24
N ALA A 41 11.01 -15.85 -16.96
CA ALA A 41 11.39 -16.90 -16.05
C ALA A 41 10.22 -17.88 -15.94
N VAL A 42 10.32 -18.97 -16.70
CA VAL A 42 9.45 -20.14 -16.58
C VAL A 42 9.63 -20.67 -15.16
N LEU A 43 8.55 -20.75 -14.37
CA LEU A 43 8.54 -21.41 -13.06
C LEU A 43 8.78 -22.91 -13.27
N ALA A 44 10.05 -23.29 -13.37
CA ALA A 44 10.45 -24.69 -13.36
C ALA A 44 10.25 -25.28 -11.95
N ALA A 45 10.03 -26.60 -11.90
CA ALA A 45 10.07 -27.42 -10.69
C ALA A 45 11.22 -27.01 -9.76
N PRO A 46 11.08 -27.13 -8.41
CA PRO A 46 11.97 -26.47 -7.47
C PRO A 46 13.42 -26.71 -7.86
N GLU A 47 14.12 -25.63 -8.25
CA GLU A 47 15.57 -25.64 -8.34
C GLU A 47 16.07 -26.28 -7.06
N THR A 48 16.93 -27.29 -7.17
CA THR A 48 17.57 -27.90 -6.01
C THR A 48 18.24 -26.77 -5.22
N MET A 49 17.66 -26.43 -4.06
CA MET A 49 18.14 -25.36 -3.21
C MET A 49 19.62 -25.57 -2.92
N LEU A 50 20.42 -24.53 -3.18
CA LEU A 50 21.85 -24.59 -2.90
C LEU A 50 22.06 -24.78 -1.39
N ALA A 51 22.98 -25.64 -1.00
CA ALA A 51 23.22 -25.95 0.42
C ALA A 51 23.57 -24.70 1.26
N ASP A 52 24.22 -23.72 0.64
CA ASP A 52 24.52 -22.43 1.29
C ASP A 52 23.26 -21.58 1.51
N ASP A 53 22.31 -21.59 0.56
CA ASP A 53 21.01 -20.92 0.73
C ASP A 53 20.20 -21.59 1.84
N ASP A 54 20.19 -22.92 1.89
CA ASP A 54 19.47 -23.66 2.95
C ASP A 54 20.02 -23.34 4.35
N ALA A 55 21.34 -23.33 4.51
CA ALA A 55 21.99 -22.99 5.78
C ALA A 55 21.72 -21.53 6.19
N PHE A 56 21.80 -20.60 5.25
CA PHE A 56 21.48 -19.18 5.49
C PHE A 56 20.02 -18.98 5.90
N LEU A 57 19.08 -19.62 5.20
CA LEU A 57 17.66 -19.55 5.53
C LEU A 57 17.34 -20.20 6.88
N ASP A 58 18.05 -21.26 7.27
CA ASP A 58 17.94 -21.85 8.61
C ASP A 58 18.33 -20.87 9.71
N GLU A 59 19.42 -20.12 9.51
CA GLU A 59 19.87 -19.09 10.45
C GLU A 59 18.82 -17.97 10.59
N VAL A 60 18.33 -17.45 9.46
CA VAL A 60 17.28 -16.42 9.45
C VAL A 60 16.06 -16.90 10.22
N GLN A 61 15.52 -18.09 9.89
CA GLN A 61 14.34 -18.62 10.55
C GLN A 61 14.59 -18.91 12.04
N ARG A 62 15.77 -19.42 12.42
CA ARG A 62 16.10 -19.72 13.84
C ARG A 62 16.14 -18.44 14.68
N GLN A 63 16.71 -17.36 14.17
CA GLN A 63 16.71 -16.07 14.86
C GLN A 63 15.29 -15.52 15.02
N THR A 64 14.51 -15.57 13.94
CA THR A 64 13.10 -15.17 13.96
C THR A 64 12.25 -16.02 14.88
N PHE A 65 12.52 -17.33 14.99
CA PHE A 65 11.84 -18.26 15.89
C PHE A 65 11.96 -17.82 17.36
N GLN A 66 13.09 -17.21 17.74
CA GLN A 66 13.32 -16.74 19.10
C GLN A 66 12.28 -15.72 19.56
N TYR A 67 11.72 -14.91 18.63
CA TYR A 67 10.61 -14.00 18.93
C TYR A 67 9.43 -14.77 19.52
N PHE A 68 9.02 -15.86 18.88
CA PHE A 68 7.85 -16.64 19.30
C PHE A 68 8.11 -17.50 20.54
N VAL A 69 9.38 -17.65 20.96
CA VAL A 69 9.74 -18.28 22.23
C VAL A 69 9.74 -17.25 23.36
N GLU A 70 10.40 -16.11 23.20
CA GLU A 70 10.58 -15.13 24.28
C GLU A 70 9.41 -14.15 24.41
N CYS A 71 8.73 -13.81 23.33
CA CYS A 71 7.61 -12.85 23.32
C CYS A 71 6.25 -13.54 23.50
N SER A 72 6.24 -14.83 23.88
CA SER A 72 5.02 -15.58 24.21
C SER A 72 4.91 -15.79 25.71
N ASN A 73 3.76 -15.44 26.30
CA ASN A 73 3.51 -15.68 27.71
C ASN A 73 3.19 -17.18 27.92
N PRO A 74 4.05 -17.94 28.61
CA PRO A 74 3.88 -19.38 28.75
C PRO A 74 2.66 -19.79 29.59
N ALA A 75 2.05 -18.86 30.35
CA ALA A 75 0.90 -19.14 31.19
C ALA A 75 -0.44 -19.11 30.45
N ASN A 76 -0.52 -18.40 29.32
CA ASN A 76 -1.76 -18.22 28.56
C ASN A 76 -1.59 -18.33 27.03
N GLY A 77 -0.35 -18.40 26.53
CA GLY A 77 -0.04 -18.51 25.11
C GLY A 77 -0.17 -17.21 24.31
N LEU A 78 -0.43 -16.08 24.96
CA LEU A 78 -0.51 -14.79 24.28
C LEU A 78 0.86 -14.35 23.77
N VAL A 79 0.87 -13.68 22.62
CA VAL A 79 2.09 -13.24 21.92
C VAL A 79 2.07 -11.73 21.82
N MET A 80 3.16 -11.06 22.20
CA MET A 80 3.29 -9.60 22.04
C MET A 80 3.11 -9.19 20.57
N ASP A 81 2.52 -8.03 20.33
CA ASP A 81 2.43 -7.44 18.99
C ASP A 81 3.81 -7.05 18.44
N LYS A 82 4.59 -6.40 19.31
CA LYS A 82 5.93 -5.94 19.00
C LYS A 82 6.81 -6.00 20.24
N ALA A 83 8.10 -6.20 20.03
CA ALA A 83 9.11 -6.22 21.08
C ALA A 83 10.36 -5.47 20.61
N LEU A 84 11.08 -4.85 21.55
CA LEU A 84 12.38 -4.25 21.25
C LEU A 84 13.36 -5.31 20.74
N ASN A 85 13.94 -5.08 19.55
CA ASN A 85 14.91 -5.97 18.92
C ASN A 85 16.33 -5.65 19.40
N LEU A 86 16.54 -5.74 20.72
CA LEU A 86 17.83 -5.46 21.37
C LEU A 86 18.91 -6.49 20.96
N PRO A 87 20.20 -6.24 21.18
CA PRO A 87 21.25 -7.23 20.94
C PRO A 87 20.98 -8.56 21.68
N ALA A 88 21.40 -9.67 21.10
CA ALA A 88 21.30 -10.99 21.72
C ALA A 88 21.99 -11.01 23.10
N GLY A 89 21.36 -11.64 24.09
CA GLY A 89 21.85 -11.68 25.48
C GLY A 89 21.55 -10.45 26.33
N SER A 90 20.79 -9.47 25.82
CA SER A 90 20.26 -8.37 26.64
C SER A 90 19.17 -8.87 27.61
N GLU A 91 18.65 -7.97 28.47
CA GLU A 91 17.65 -8.28 29.49
C GLU A 91 16.41 -9.05 28.94
N PRO A 92 15.73 -9.85 29.76
CA PRO A 92 14.52 -10.56 29.35
C PRO A 92 13.45 -9.64 28.73
N VAL A 93 12.63 -10.21 27.84
CA VAL A 93 11.53 -9.48 27.21
C VAL A 93 10.58 -8.93 28.28
N ASP A 94 10.27 -7.63 28.19
CA ASP A 94 9.32 -6.94 29.05
C ASP A 94 7.91 -6.98 28.43
N PHE A 95 7.03 -7.80 29.01
CA PHE A 95 5.63 -7.93 28.58
C PHE A 95 4.77 -6.68 28.80
N SER A 96 5.26 -5.67 29.53
CA SER A 96 4.57 -4.38 29.67
C SER A 96 4.83 -3.43 28.50
N TYR A 97 5.81 -3.73 27.63
CA TYR A 97 6.20 -2.87 26.51
C TYR A 97 5.14 -2.77 25.41
N SER A 98 4.39 -3.85 25.16
CA SER A 98 3.34 -3.89 24.14
C SER A 98 2.19 -4.81 24.54
N ALA A 99 1.00 -4.54 24.01
CA ALA A 99 -0.13 -5.45 24.10
C ALA A 99 0.15 -6.76 23.32
N ALA A 100 -0.63 -7.79 23.61
CA ALA A 100 -0.66 -9.01 22.81
C ALA A 100 -1.53 -8.81 21.55
N THR A 101 -1.15 -9.46 20.45
CA THR A 101 -1.91 -9.49 19.18
C THR A 101 -2.49 -10.87 18.92
N ILE A 102 -3.74 -10.94 18.47
CA ILE A 102 -4.38 -12.22 18.14
C ILE A 102 -3.83 -12.81 16.84
N ALA A 103 -3.47 -11.98 15.85
CA ALA A 103 -2.83 -12.44 14.62
C ALA A 103 -1.47 -13.11 14.91
N GLY A 104 -0.66 -12.51 15.79
CA GLY A 104 0.62 -13.08 16.21
C GLY A 104 0.48 -14.43 16.93
N VAL A 105 -0.58 -14.64 17.71
CA VAL A 105 -0.90 -15.97 18.27
C VAL A 105 -1.17 -16.98 17.16
N GLY A 106 -1.92 -16.61 16.12
CA GLY A 106 -2.17 -17.45 14.95
C GLY A 106 -0.89 -17.87 14.22
N PHE A 107 0.02 -16.93 14.01
CA PHE A 107 1.33 -17.24 13.45
C PHE A 107 2.14 -18.14 14.39
N ALA A 108 2.18 -17.85 15.69
CA ALA A 108 2.94 -18.65 16.67
C ALA A 108 2.51 -20.12 16.70
N LEU A 109 1.20 -20.39 16.66
CA LEU A 109 0.64 -21.74 16.58
C LEU A 109 1.12 -22.53 15.34
N SER A 110 1.51 -21.82 14.28
CA SER A 110 2.11 -22.42 13.08
C SER A 110 3.64 -22.46 13.13
N VAL A 111 4.26 -21.50 13.83
CA VAL A 111 5.72 -21.43 14.02
C VAL A 111 6.23 -22.56 14.92
N TYR A 112 5.49 -22.97 15.96
CA TYR A 112 5.95 -24.03 16.85
C TYR A 112 6.17 -25.38 16.13
N PRO A 113 5.26 -25.86 15.24
CA PRO A 113 5.55 -27.00 14.36
C PRO A 113 6.82 -26.86 13.53
N VAL A 114 7.14 -25.67 13.01
CA VAL A 114 8.43 -25.44 12.31
C VAL A 114 9.60 -25.66 13.26
N GLY A 115 9.53 -25.10 14.48
CA GLY A 115 10.54 -25.31 15.51
C GLY A 115 10.74 -26.78 15.89
N VAL A 116 9.68 -27.60 15.81
CA VAL A 116 9.77 -29.05 16.01
C VAL A 116 10.51 -29.74 14.85
N GLU A 117 10.09 -29.48 13.61
CA GLU A 117 10.71 -30.08 12.42
C GLU A 117 12.19 -29.67 12.25
N ARG A 118 12.53 -28.45 12.67
CA ARG A 118 13.90 -27.90 12.63
C ARG A 118 14.73 -28.23 13.87
N GLY A 119 14.15 -28.88 14.87
CA GLY A 119 14.84 -29.28 16.10
C GLY A 119 15.21 -28.13 17.05
N TRP A 120 14.54 -26.98 16.95
CA TRP A 120 14.72 -25.81 17.82
C TRP A 120 13.85 -25.89 19.09
N MET A 121 12.77 -26.67 19.05
CA MET A 121 11.86 -26.92 20.17
C MET A 121 11.43 -28.39 20.17
N THR A 122 11.26 -28.99 21.35
CA THR A 122 10.75 -30.37 21.44
C THR A 122 9.25 -30.41 21.11
N ARG A 123 8.79 -31.53 20.54
CA ARG A 123 7.38 -31.72 20.21
C ARG A 123 6.49 -31.62 21.45
N GLU A 124 6.96 -32.16 22.58
CA GLU A 124 6.24 -32.14 23.85
C GLU A 124 6.02 -30.70 24.33
N LYS A 125 7.06 -29.85 24.25
CA LYS A 125 6.95 -28.45 24.66
C LYS A 125 6.00 -27.67 23.77
N ALA A 126 6.07 -27.92 22.47
CA ALA A 126 5.21 -27.28 21.48
C ALA A 126 3.73 -27.66 21.66
N ILE A 127 3.43 -28.93 21.96
CA ILE A 127 2.08 -29.40 22.29
C ILE A 127 1.58 -28.76 23.58
N GLU A 128 2.41 -28.70 24.63
CA GLU A 128 2.04 -28.08 25.91
C GLU A 128 1.67 -26.61 25.73
N LEU A 129 2.51 -25.82 25.06
CA LEU A 129 2.24 -24.41 24.77
C LEU A 129 0.97 -24.24 23.95
N THR A 130 0.77 -25.08 22.92
CA THR A 130 -0.43 -25.05 22.08
C THR A 130 -1.70 -25.34 22.90
N ARG A 131 -1.69 -26.35 23.77
CA ARG A 131 -2.83 -26.66 24.66
C ARG A 131 -3.11 -25.52 25.62
N THR A 132 -2.08 -24.96 26.26
CA THR A 132 -2.24 -23.81 27.16
C THR A 132 -2.90 -22.63 26.45
N THR A 133 -2.42 -22.33 25.23
CA THR A 133 -2.99 -21.27 24.37
C THR A 133 -4.46 -21.54 24.08
N LEU A 134 -4.78 -22.70 23.49
CA LEU A 134 -6.15 -22.98 23.06
C LEU A 134 -7.13 -23.12 24.23
N ARG A 135 -6.71 -23.64 25.39
CA ARG A 135 -7.53 -23.65 26.61
C ARG A 135 -7.85 -22.23 27.08
N PHE A 136 -6.84 -21.35 27.11
CA PHE A 136 -7.05 -19.95 27.49
C PHE A 136 -8.08 -19.28 26.58
N PHE A 137 -7.96 -19.46 25.27
CA PHE A 137 -8.93 -18.93 24.30
C PHE A 137 -10.32 -19.56 24.43
N ALA A 138 -10.40 -20.86 24.69
CA ALA A 138 -11.67 -21.57 24.79
C ALA A 138 -12.45 -21.17 26.05
N GLU A 139 -11.76 -20.94 27.17
CA GLU A 139 -12.36 -20.83 28.51
C GLU A 139 -12.36 -19.41 29.08
N LYS A 140 -11.37 -18.58 28.75
CA LYS A 140 -11.11 -17.29 29.44
C LYS A 140 -11.13 -16.07 28.54
N MET A 141 -10.68 -16.20 27.29
CA MET A 141 -10.58 -15.07 26.39
C MET A 141 -11.95 -14.44 26.11
N GLU A 142 -12.04 -13.11 26.24
CA GLU A 142 -13.24 -12.37 25.88
C GLU A 142 -13.47 -12.45 24.37
N HIS A 143 -14.71 -12.71 23.96
CA HIS A 143 -15.08 -12.78 22.56
C HIS A 143 -16.51 -12.27 22.34
N LYS A 144 -16.78 -11.84 21.12
CA LYS A 144 -18.13 -11.51 20.65
C LYS A 144 -18.47 -12.44 19.48
N HIS A 145 -19.46 -13.32 19.68
CA HIS A 145 -19.87 -14.31 18.66
C HIS A 145 -18.68 -15.15 18.10
N GLY A 146 -17.76 -15.53 18.98
CA GLY A 146 -16.56 -16.31 18.63
C GLY A 146 -15.40 -15.52 18.02
N PHE A 147 -15.55 -14.21 17.80
CA PHE A 147 -14.48 -13.33 17.35
C PHE A 147 -13.78 -12.65 18.52
N PHE A 148 -12.47 -12.43 18.38
CA PHE A 148 -11.61 -11.85 19.40
C PHE A 148 -11.22 -10.42 19.07
N TYR A 149 -10.83 -9.65 20.10
CA TYR A 149 -10.28 -8.31 19.91
C TYR A 149 -8.94 -8.37 19.20
N HIS A 150 -8.60 -7.36 18.39
CA HIS A 150 -7.30 -7.25 17.73
C HIS A 150 -6.14 -7.36 18.73
N PHE A 151 -6.23 -6.57 19.80
CA PHE A 151 -5.23 -6.47 20.85
C PHE A 151 -5.81 -6.71 22.24
N VAL A 152 -5.05 -7.44 23.05
CA VAL A 152 -5.42 -7.76 24.43
C VAL A 152 -4.25 -7.58 25.38
N ASP A 153 -4.56 -7.37 26.65
CA ASP A 153 -3.57 -7.32 27.72
C ASP A 153 -2.83 -8.66 27.83
N MET A 154 -1.50 -8.60 27.92
CA MET A 154 -0.60 -9.75 27.82
C MET A 154 -0.78 -10.78 28.95
N HIS A 155 -1.34 -10.37 30.09
CA HIS A 155 -1.50 -11.24 31.25
C HIS A 155 -2.94 -11.73 31.40
N THR A 156 -3.91 -10.82 31.21
CA THR A 156 -5.32 -11.07 31.52
C THR A 156 -6.15 -11.47 30.31
N GLY A 157 -5.74 -11.10 29.09
CA GLY A 157 -6.54 -11.27 27.88
C GLY A 157 -7.70 -10.28 27.75
N ALA A 158 -7.77 -9.25 28.60
CA ALA A 158 -8.77 -8.18 28.47
C ALA A 158 -8.48 -7.31 27.24
N ARG A 159 -9.53 -6.76 26.61
CA ARG A 159 -9.40 -5.80 25.48
C ARG A 159 -8.40 -4.68 25.79
N ALA A 160 -7.47 -4.43 24.88
CA ALA A 160 -6.49 -3.34 24.97
C ALA A 160 -6.72 -2.26 23.91
N MET A 161 -6.18 -1.06 24.15
CA MET A 161 -6.10 0.07 23.19
C MET A 161 -7.44 0.49 22.54
N ASN A 162 -8.58 0.21 23.18
CA ASN A 162 -9.92 0.41 22.62
C ASN A 162 -10.10 -0.22 21.22
N CYS A 163 -9.35 -1.27 20.90
CA CYS A 163 -9.40 -1.90 19.58
C CYS A 163 -10.73 -2.62 19.33
N GLU A 164 -10.98 -2.93 18.07
CA GLU A 164 -12.13 -3.69 17.61
C GLU A 164 -12.00 -5.19 17.89
N ILE A 165 -13.14 -5.86 18.00
CA ILE A 165 -13.25 -7.26 17.61
C ILE A 165 -12.86 -7.33 16.13
N SER A 166 -11.80 -8.06 15.82
CA SER A 166 -11.19 -8.11 14.49
C SER A 166 -11.51 -9.43 13.81
N SER A 167 -12.16 -9.32 12.66
CA SER A 167 -12.54 -10.48 11.86
C SER A 167 -11.33 -11.16 11.21
N ILE A 168 -10.34 -10.38 10.75
CA ILE A 168 -9.12 -10.91 10.12
C ILE A 168 -8.16 -11.53 11.13
N ASP A 169 -7.95 -10.91 12.29
CA ASP A 169 -7.03 -11.47 13.28
C ASP A 169 -7.57 -12.76 13.89
N THR A 170 -8.90 -12.82 14.07
CA THR A 170 -9.58 -14.07 14.44
C THR A 170 -9.37 -15.13 13.36
N ALA A 171 -9.49 -14.79 12.08
CA ALA A 171 -9.25 -15.73 10.98
C ALA A 171 -7.80 -16.26 10.97
N LEU A 172 -6.80 -15.39 11.17
CA LEU A 172 -5.39 -15.77 11.27
C LEU A 172 -5.13 -16.67 12.49
N PHE A 173 -5.73 -16.36 13.64
CA PHE A 173 -5.71 -17.22 14.83
C PHE A 173 -6.28 -18.61 14.56
N LEU A 174 -7.47 -18.67 13.96
CA LEU A 174 -8.14 -19.93 13.64
C LEU A 174 -7.36 -20.75 12.62
N ALA A 175 -6.71 -20.12 11.65
CA ALA A 175 -5.84 -20.81 10.71
C ALA A 175 -4.67 -21.50 11.42
N GLY A 176 -4.01 -20.79 12.33
CA GLY A 176 -2.95 -21.35 13.18
C GLY A 176 -3.42 -22.50 14.08
N ALA A 177 -4.56 -22.33 14.74
CA ALA A 177 -5.14 -23.35 15.62
C ALA A 177 -5.50 -24.65 14.85
N LEU A 178 -6.13 -24.51 13.68
CA LEU A 178 -6.51 -25.64 12.84
C LEU A 178 -5.28 -26.33 12.23
N PHE A 179 -4.28 -25.56 11.81
CA PHE A 179 -3.00 -26.11 11.36
C PHE A 179 -2.32 -26.94 12.46
N ALA A 180 -2.20 -26.38 13.67
CA ALA A 180 -1.61 -27.05 14.81
C ALA A 180 -2.35 -28.36 15.14
N ALA A 181 -3.69 -28.34 15.14
CA ALA A 181 -4.52 -29.53 15.31
C ALA A 181 -4.23 -30.63 14.27
N GLN A 182 -4.09 -30.24 13.00
CA GLN A 182 -3.80 -31.16 11.91
C GLN A 182 -2.38 -31.73 11.98
N TYR A 183 -1.39 -30.91 12.37
CA TYR A 183 0.01 -31.31 12.49
C TYR A 183 0.26 -32.22 13.71
N TYR A 184 -0.25 -31.84 14.88
CA TYR A 184 0.02 -32.59 16.11
C TYR A 184 -0.74 -33.91 16.18
N LYS A 185 -1.96 -33.94 15.61
CA LYS A 185 -2.95 -35.03 15.80
C LYS A 185 -3.18 -35.37 17.27
N ASP A 186 -3.08 -34.34 18.11
CA ASP A 186 -3.35 -34.42 19.54
C ASP A 186 -4.84 -34.22 19.80
N SER A 187 -5.46 -35.12 20.55
CA SER A 187 -6.92 -35.15 20.72
C SER A 187 -7.47 -33.88 21.37
N GLU A 188 -6.75 -33.32 22.34
CA GLU A 188 -7.16 -32.10 23.03
C GLU A 188 -7.03 -30.87 22.13
N ILE A 189 -5.89 -30.73 21.43
CA ILE A 189 -5.70 -29.62 20.47
C ILE A 189 -6.76 -29.67 19.38
N GLN A 190 -7.07 -30.86 18.85
CA GLN A 190 -8.12 -31.04 17.85
C GLN A 190 -9.49 -30.63 18.36
N GLN A 191 -9.85 -31.04 19.59
CA GLN A 191 -11.13 -30.68 20.19
C GLN A 191 -11.24 -29.16 20.41
N LEU A 192 -10.22 -28.53 20.98
CA LEU A 192 -10.24 -27.09 21.29
C LEU A 192 -10.24 -26.24 20.01
N ALA A 193 -9.40 -26.59 19.02
CA ALA A 193 -9.36 -25.89 17.74
C ALA A 193 -10.71 -25.97 17.01
N GLN A 194 -11.34 -27.16 17.00
CA GLN A 194 -12.66 -27.35 16.39
C GLN A 194 -13.74 -26.56 17.13
N GLN A 195 -13.72 -26.56 18.47
CA GLN A 195 -14.64 -25.79 19.30
C GLN A 195 -14.53 -24.28 19.02
N LEU A 196 -13.31 -23.76 18.95
CA LEU A 196 -13.04 -22.34 18.67
C LEU A 196 -13.49 -21.96 17.26
N TYR A 197 -13.19 -22.80 16.27
CA TYR A 197 -13.60 -22.56 14.89
C TYR A 197 -15.13 -22.59 14.70
N GLN A 198 -15.82 -23.52 15.34
CA GLN A 198 -17.30 -23.59 15.29
C GLN A 198 -17.98 -22.42 16.01
N ARG A 199 -17.29 -21.79 16.97
CA ARG A 199 -17.83 -20.66 17.72
C ARG A 199 -17.92 -19.39 16.87
N ALA A 200 -17.09 -19.26 15.84
CA ALA A 200 -17.03 -18.07 15.00
C ALA A 200 -18.28 -17.95 14.12
N ASP A 201 -19.13 -16.96 14.42
CA ASP A 201 -20.38 -16.71 13.71
C ASP A 201 -20.15 -15.81 12.48
N TRP A 202 -19.66 -16.38 11.38
CA TRP A 202 -19.31 -15.60 10.18
C TRP A 202 -20.50 -14.83 9.61
N ALA A 203 -21.71 -15.39 9.70
CA ALA A 203 -22.94 -14.72 9.31
C ALA A 203 -23.25 -13.49 10.18
N TRP A 204 -23.02 -13.57 11.50
CA TRP A 204 -23.13 -12.39 12.38
C TRP A 204 -22.15 -11.29 11.99
N MET A 205 -20.91 -11.64 11.61
CA MET A 205 -19.90 -10.67 11.22
C MET A 205 -20.27 -9.87 9.96
N CYS A 206 -21.19 -10.37 9.12
CA CYS A 206 -21.71 -9.61 7.98
C CYS A 206 -22.63 -8.45 8.35
N ASN A 207 -23.16 -8.40 9.58
CA ASN A 207 -24.09 -7.34 9.99
C ASN A 207 -25.28 -7.14 9.01
N GLY A 208 -25.79 -8.22 8.42
CA GLY A 208 -26.87 -8.18 7.43
C GLY A 208 -26.45 -7.78 6.01
N ASP A 209 -25.16 -7.48 5.77
CA ASP A 209 -24.58 -7.27 4.44
C ASP A 209 -24.20 -8.63 3.79
N ARG A 210 -23.76 -8.61 2.52
CA ARG A 210 -23.18 -9.74 1.80
C ARG A 210 -21.77 -10.08 2.28
N TYR A 211 -21.00 -9.08 2.70
CA TYR A 211 -19.59 -9.23 3.04
C TYR A 211 -19.36 -9.03 4.54
N PRO A 212 -18.40 -9.75 5.15
CA PRO A 212 -18.09 -9.57 6.56
C PRO A 212 -17.58 -8.14 6.83
N SER A 213 -18.03 -7.54 7.92
CA SER A 213 -17.45 -6.31 8.46
C SER A 213 -16.00 -6.56 8.87
N MET A 214 -15.17 -5.53 8.74
CA MET A 214 -13.78 -5.60 9.20
C MET A 214 -13.70 -5.76 10.72
N GLY A 215 -14.68 -5.23 11.47
CA GLY A 215 -14.72 -5.44 12.91
C GLY A 215 -15.92 -4.81 13.61
N TRP A 216 -15.93 -4.91 14.94
CA TRP A 216 -16.99 -4.41 15.80
C TRP A 216 -16.41 -3.83 17.09
N THR A 217 -16.97 -2.73 17.59
CA THR A 217 -16.62 -2.18 18.91
C THR A 217 -17.85 -2.11 19.83
N PRO A 218 -17.67 -2.33 21.15
CA PRO A 218 -18.72 -2.09 22.14
C PRO A 218 -19.33 -0.69 22.07
N GLU A 219 -18.53 0.31 21.72
CA GLU A 219 -18.94 1.71 21.72
C GLU A 219 -19.80 2.07 20.51
N ASN A 220 -19.45 1.55 19.32
CA ASN A 220 -20.01 2.04 18.04
C ASN A 220 -20.71 0.95 17.21
N GLY A 221 -20.66 -0.31 17.64
CA GLY A 221 -21.16 -1.43 16.85
C GLY A 221 -20.20 -1.79 15.71
N PHE A 222 -20.73 -2.24 14.58
CA PHE A 222 -19.92 -2.68 13.44
C PHE A 222 -19.22 -1.51 12.74
N ILE A 223 -17.98 -1.76 12.33
CA ILE A 223 -17.21 -0.88 11.46
C ILE A 223 -17.88 -0.90 10.07
N LYS A 224 -17.97 0.28 9.44
CA LYS A 224 -18.62 0.43 8.12
C LYS A 224 -17.87 -0.31 7.00
N ALA A 225 -16.54 -0.39 7.09
CA ALA A 225 -15.73 -1.09 6.12
C ALA A 225 -15.97 -2.60 6.19
N THR A 226 -16.09 -3.22 5.02
CA THR A 226 -16.31 -4.66 4.83
C THR A 226 -15.23 -5.23 3.93
N TRP A 227 -15.06 -6.55 3.98
CA TRP A 227 -14.13 -7.28 3.12
C TRP A 227 -14.67 -7.47 1.69
N ASP A 228 -15.15 -6.40 1.07
CA ASP A 228 -15.82 -6.42 -0.23
C ASP A 228 -14.87 -6.45 -1.45
N HIS A 229 -13.56 -6.52 -1.22
CA HIS A 229 -12.52 -6.45 -2.25
C HIS A 229 -11.32 -7.35 -1.95
N TYR A 230 -10.46 -7.56 -2.94
CA TYR A 230 -9.23 -8.32 -2.80
C TYR A 230 -8.26 -7.66 -1.80
N SER A 231 -7.88 -8.44 -0.80
CA SER A 231 -6.98 -8.03 0.28
C SER A 231 -6.42 -9.28 1.00
N GLU A 232 -5.81 -9.09 2.16
CA GLU A 232 -5.45 -10.17 3.09
C GLU A 232 -6.65 -11.03 3.54
N GLY A 233 -7.89 -10.57 3.29
CA GLY A 233 -9.14 -11.25 3.63
C GLY A 233 -9.42 -12.56 2.88
N LEU A 234 -8.60 -12.96 1.89
CA LEU A 234 -8.82 -14.19 1.12
C LEU A 234 -8.91 -15.45 2.01
N LEU A 235 -8.04 -15.55 3.02
CA LEU A 235 -8.06 -16.65 3.99
C LEU A 235 -9.30 -16.64 4.88
N LEU A 236 -9.77 -15.44 5.27
CA LEU A 236 -11.00 -15.25 6.04
C LEU A 236 -12.18 -15.88 5.29
N TYR A 237 -12.33 -15.61 4.00
CA TYR A 237 -13.39 -16.20 3.19
C TYR A 237 -13.30 -17.73 3.10
N ILE A 238 -12.10 -18.28 2.94
CA ILE A 238 -11.92 -19.75 2.92
C ILE A 238 -12.37 -20.38 4.24
N LEU A 239 -11.98 -19.79 5.38
CA LEU A 239 -12.44 -20.28 6.68
C LEU A 239 -13.96 -20.09 6.86
N ALA A 240 -14.51 -18.99 6.42
CA ALA A 240 -15.93 -18.68 6.57
C ALA A 240 -16.85 -19.56 5.70
N LEU A 241 -16.44 -19.87 4.47
CA LEU A 241 -17.17 -20.77 3.56
C LEU A 241 -17.04 -22.24 3.98
N GLY A 242 -15.91 -22.58 4.58
CA GLY A 242 -15.56 -23.92 5.05
C GLY A 242 -16.25 -24.32 6.36
N ALA A 243 -16.83 -23.35 7.07
CA ALA A 243 -17.51 -23.60 8.33
C ALA A 243 -18.74 -24.49 8.11
N ARG A 244 -19.09 -25.29 9.12
CA ARG A 244 -20.29 -26.16 9.08
C ARG A 244 -21.53 -25.44 9.59
N GLU A 245 -21.34 -24.61 10.61
CA GLU A 245 -22.35 -23.78 11.25
C GLU A 245 -21.93 -22.32 11.07
N HIS A 246 -22.91 -21.42 11.03
CA HIS A 246 -22.68 -19.98 10.86
C HIS A 246 -21.82 -19.59 9.64
N ALA A 247 -21.76 -20.47 8.63
CA ALA A 247 -20.95 -20.27 7.44
C ALA A 247 -21.50 -19.15 6.55
N LEU A 248 -20.63 -18.55 5.75
CA LEU A 248 -21.08 -17.66 4.69
C LEU A 248 -21.71 -18.45 3.54
N PRO A 249 -22.70 -17.85 2.84
CA PRO A 249 -23.21 -18.39 1.59
C PRO A 249 -22.12 -18.33 0.50
N THR A 250 -22.15 -19.25 -0.47
CA THR A 250 -21.14 -19.35 -1.53
C THR A 250 -21.00 -18.04 -2.32
N GLU A 251 -22.10 -17.33 -2.48
CA GLU A 251 -22.21 -16.05 -3.18
C GLU A 251 -21.36 -14.95 -2.52
N ALA A 252 -20.96 -15.09 -1.25
CA ALA A 252 -20.06 -14.15 -0.59
C ALA A 252 -18.63 -14.18 -1.20
N TRP A 253 -18.24 -15.25 -1.90
CA TRP A 253 -16.93 -15.37 -2.55
C TRP A 253 -16.74 -14.40 -3.73
N ASP A 254 -17.83 -13.94 -4.31
CA ASP A 254 -17.86 -13.01 -5.45
C ASP A 254 -17.76 -11.56 -4.96
N PHE A 255 -16.67 -11.28 -4.23
CA PHE A 255 -16.21 -9.93 -3.85
C PHE A 255 -15.35 -9.30 -4.97
N ARG A 256 -15.13 -7.98 -4.89
CA ARG A 256 -14.49 -7.19 -5.94
C ARG A 256 -13.01 -7.56 -6.13
N ARG A 257 -12.62 -7.79 -7.38
CA ARG A 257 -11.23 -8.09 -7.78
C ARG A 257 -10.85 -7.19 -8.94
N LEU A 258 -10.18 -6.08 -8.62
CA LEU A 258 -9.70 -5.14 -9.64
C LEU A 258 -8.34 -5.58 -10.12
N TRP A 259 -8.16 -5.61 -11.44
CA TRP A 259 -6.87 -5.85 -12.07
C TRP A 259 -6.23 -4.53 -12.42
N GLY A 260 -4.95 -4.42 -12.12
CA GLY A 260 -4.18 -3.25 -12.50
C GLY A 260 -2.83 -3.62 -13.06
N ARG A 261 -2.15 -2.61 -13.60
CA ARG A 261 -0.84 -2.74 -14.21
C ARG A 261 0.11 -1.69 -13.69
N TYR A 262 1.31 -2.14 -13.35
CA TYR A 262 2.47 -1.28 -13.20
C TYR A 262 3.59 -1.80 -14.12
N LYS A 263 3.90 -1.01 -15.15
CA LYS A 263 4.74 -1.41 -16.29
C LYS A 263 4.29 -2.73 -16.91
N GLU A 264 5.13 -3.76 -16.98
CA GLU A 264 4.80 -5.06 -17.55
C GLU A 264 3.98 -5.97 -16.61
N HIS A 265 3.84 -5.61 -15.34
CA HIS A 265 3.24 -6.47 -14.32
C HIS A 265 1.75 -6.23 -14.19
N VAL A 266 0.94 -7.25 -14.46
CA VAL A 266 -0.54 -7.22 -14.32
C VAL A 266 -0.95 -8.11 -13.15
N TYR A 267 -1.68 -7.55 -12.18
CA TYR A 267 -2.05 -8.24 -10.95
C TYR A 267 -3.31 -7.65 -10.28
N LEU A 268 -3.85 -8.38 -9.31
CA LEU A 268 -4.94 -7.90 -8.46
C LEU A 268 -4.47 -6.74 -7.56
N ILE A 269 -5.14 -5.60 -7.64
CA ILE A 269 -4.73 -4.36 -6.97
C ILE A 269 -4.91 -4.50 -5.45
N ASN A 270 -3.79 -4.42 -4.73
CA ASN A 270 -3.70 -4.06 -3.32
C ASN A 270 -2.23 -3.70 -3.03
N GLN A 271 -1.96 -2.50 -2.50
CA GLN A 271 -0.64 -1.87 -2.58
C GLN A 271 0.42 -2.51 -1.66
N PRO A 272 0.14 -2.78 -0.36
CA PRO A 272 1.12 -3.40 0.53
C PRO A 272 1.26 -4.90 0.24
N LEU A 273 2.49 -5.40 0.15
CA LEU A 273 2.74 -6.81 -0.21
C LEU A 273 2.13 -7.83 0.75
N PHE A 274 1.95 -7.51 2.04
CA PHE A 274 1.39 -8.47 3.00
C PHE A 274 0.02 -9.01 2.59
N THR A 275 -0.76 -8.22 1.85
CA THR A 275 -2.10 -8.60 1.36
C THR A 275 -2.06 -9.78 0.38
N HIS A 276 -0.96 -9.93 -0.36
CA HIS A 276 -0.69 -11.07 -1.23
C HIS A 276 -0.04 -12.25 -0.49
N GLN A 277 0.60 -11.98 0.65
CA GLN A 277 1.42 -12.94 1.38
C GLN A 277 0.63 -13.68 2.47
N PHE A 278 -0.09 -12.95 3.33
CA PHE A 278 -0.74 -13.51 4.52
C PHE A 278 -1.70 -14.66 4.21
N PRO A 279 -2.60 -14.56 3.21
CA PRO A 279 -3.46 -15.68 2.88
C PRO A 279 -2.69 -16.93 2.46
N GLN A 280 -1.57 -16.72 1.76
CA GLN A 280 -0.76 -17.78 1.17
C GLN A 280 0.29 -18.35 2.12
N VAL A 281 0.38 -17.86 3.36
CA VAL A 281 1.07 -18.56 4.45
C VAL A 281 0.45 -19.94 4.64
N TRP A 282 -0.88 -20.03 4.65
CA TRP A 282 -1.60 -21.28 4.87
C TRP A 282 -2.17 -21.88 3.58
N LEU A 283 -2.64 -21.04 2.64
CA LEU A 283 -3.23 -21.51 1.39
C LEU A 283 -2.16 -21.77 0.32
N ASP A 284 -2.01 -23.02 -0.09
CA ASP A 284 -1.21 -23.35 -1.27
C ASP A 284 -2.02 -23.13 -2.54
N LEU A 285 -1.88 -21.95 -3.14
CA LEU A 285 -2.59 -21.55 -4.35
C LEU A 285 -1.82 -21.86 -5.64
N ARG A 286 -0.66 -22.51 -5.56
CA ARG A 286 0.09 -22.94 -6.76
C ARG A 286 -0.72 -23.93 -7.58
N GLY A 287 -0.69 -23.74 -8.90
CA GLY A 287 -1.40 -24.57 -9.86
C GLY A 287 -2.92 -24.62 -9.62
N LYS A 288 -3.51 -23.55 -9.09
CA LYS A 288 -4.94 -23.45 -8.80
C LYS A 288 -5.47 -22.10 -9.25
N ARG A 289 -6.70 -22.12 -9.76
CA ARG A 289 -7.47 -20.92 -10.07
C ARG A 289 -8.93 -21.12 -9.73
N ASP A 290 -9.64 -20.04 -9.47
CA ASP A 290 -11.11 -20.03 -9.47
C ASP A 290 -11.64 -19.37 -10.75
N ALA A 291 -12.88 -18.87 -10.72
CA ALA A 291 -13.49 -18.13 -11.82
C ALA A 291 -12.86 -16.73 -12.04
N HIS A 292 -12.12 -16.21 -11.06
CA HIS A 292 -11.64 -14.84 -11.04
C HIS A 292 -10.13 -14.74 -11.30
N ALA A 293 -9.31 -15.60 -10.69
CA ALA A 293 -7.85 -15.49 -10.75
C ALA A 293 -7.12 -16.81 -10.49
N ASN A 294 -5.92 -16.91 -11.07
CA ASN A 294 -4.80 -17.62 -10.48
C ASN A 294 -4.09 -16.65 -9.50
N TYR A 295 -4.37 -16.81 -8.21
CA TYR A 295 -3.88 -15.89 -7.17
C TYR A 295 -2.37 -15.97 -6.97
N PHE A 296 -1.78 -17.16 -7.06
CA PHE A 296 -0.33 -17.33 -6.92
C PHE A 296 0.42 -16.59 -8.04
N ALA A 297 -0.02 -16.75 -9.29
CA ALA A 297 0.54 -16.00 -10.43
C ALA A 297 0.35 -14.48 -10.27
N SER A 298 -0.81 -14.03 -9.77
CA SER A 298 -1.03 -12.62 -9.45
C SER A 298 -0.06 -12.11 -8.38
N SER A 299 0.20 -12.88 -7.34
CA SER A 299 1.13 -12.48 -6.27
C SER A 299 2.59 -12.43 -6.74
N VAL A 300 3.00 -13.31 -7.66
CA VAL A 300 4.30 -13.20 -8.35
C VAL A 300 4.40 -11.84 -9.05
N GLN A 301 3.38 -11.45 -9.83
CA GLN A 301 3.39 -10.17 -10.53
C GLN A 301 3.35 -8.98 -9.57
N ALA A 302 2.60 -9.05 -8.47
CA ALA A 302 2.58 -8.02 -7.44
C ALA A 302 3.95 -7.83 -6.77
N THR A 303 4.65 -8.93 -6.46
CA THR A 303 6.01 -8.90 -5.92
C THR A 303 7.00 -8.25 -6.89
N LEU A 304 6.94 -8.61 -8.17
CA LEU A 304 7.81 -8.02 -9.20
C LEU A 304 7.51 -6.53 -9.41
N ALA A 305 6.23 -6.14 -9.44
CA ALA A 305 5.82 -4.73 -9.53
C ALA A 305 6.33 -3.91 -8.35
N ASN A 306 6.21 -4.43 -7.13
CA ASN A 306 6.70 -3.79 -5.92
C ASN A 306 8.22 -3.55 -5.99
N ARG A 307 8.99 -4.59 -6.34
CA ARG A 307 10.44 -4.46 -6.56
C ARG A 307 10.76 -3.45 -7.65
N GLN A 308 10.07 -3.52 -8.78
CA GLN A 308 10.30 -2.62 -9.92
C GLN A 308 10.03 -1.15 -9.55
N PHE A 309 9.01 -0.89 -8.73
CA PHE A 309 8.72 0.46 -8.23
C PHE A 309 9.83 0.98 -7.29
N CYS A 310 10.35 0.15 -6.39
CA CYS A 310 11.54 0.50 -5.60
C CYS A 310 12.75 0.86 -6.48
N LEU A 311 12.98 0.10 -7.56
CA LEU A 311 14.10 0.37 -8.48
C LEU A 311 13.96 1.69 -9.21
N ASP A 312 12.74 2.04 -9.64
CA ASP A 312 12.47 3.33 -10.27
C ASP A 312 12.71 4.50 -9.32
N LEU A 313 12.50 4.27 -8.03
CA LEU A 313 12.69 5.24 -6.97
C LEU A 313 14.13 5.40 -6.48
N ARG A 314 15.11 4.64 -7.01
CA ARG A 314 16.53 4.73 -6.59
C ARG A 314 17.17 6.11 -6.81
N GLN A 315 16.61 6.92 -7.71
CA GLN A 315 17.05 8.32 -7.90
C GLN A 315 16.49 9.26 -6.83
N SER A 316 15.40 8.86 -6.17
CA SER A 316 14.76 9.62 -5.08
C SER A 316 15.22 9.19 -3.70
N TYR A 317 15.56 7.91 -3.52
CA TYR A 317 15.91 7.34 -2.23
C TYR A 317 17.13 6.42 -2.34
N GLN A 318 18.16 6.70 -1.54
CA GLN A 318 19.40 5.92 -1.47
C GLN A 318 19.19 4.53 -0.89
N THR A 319 18.10 4.33 -0.15
CA THR A 319 17.75 3.03 0.43
C THR A 319 17.54 1.96 -0.63
N PHE A 320 16.93 2.29 -1.78
CA PHE A 320 16.54 1.29 -2.78
C PHE A 320 17.69 0.88 -3.71
N SER A 321 17.79 -0.41 -3.97
CA SER A 321 18.74 -1.01 -4.92
C SER A 321 18.20 -2.31 -5.50
N GLU A 322 18.96 -2.98 -6.37
CA GLU A 322 18.59 -4.29 -6.95
C GLU A 322 18.21 -5.33 -5.89
N ASN A 323 18.88 -5.29 -4.73
CA ASN A 323 18.68 -6.23 -3.62
C ASN A 323 18.16 -5.55 -2.34
N CYS A 324 17.75 -4.28 -2.41
CA CYS A 324 17.19 -3.57 -1.28
C CYS A 324 15.81 -3.01 -1.67
N TRP A 325 14.76 -3.79 -1.37
CA TRP A 325 13.39 -3.55 -1.80
C TRP A 325 12.38 -4.28 -0.91
N GLY A 326 11.15 -3.80 -0.84
CA GLY A 326 10.08 -4.44 -0.08
C GLY A 326 9.21 -3.40 0.60
N LEU A 327 8.14 -2.99 -0.09
CA LEU A 327 7.12 -2.10 0.48
C LEU A 327 5.97 -2.94 1.01
N THR A 328 5.80 -2.91 2.32
CA THR A 328 4.67 -3.49 3.04
C THR A 328 4.45 -2.67 4.33
N ALA A 329 3.36 -2.93 5.04
CA ALA A 329 3.06 -2.20 6.27
C ALA A 329 4.14 -2.41 7.35
N CYS A 330 4.71 -1.31 7.84
CA CYS A 330 5.78 -1.32 8.84
C CYS A 330 5.87 0.04 9.56
N ILE A 331 6.66 0.11 10.62
CA ILE A 331 7.08 1.39 11.19
C ILE A 331 7.98 2.12 10.19
N GLY A 332 7.77 3.41 9.99
CA GLY A 332 8.68 4.31 9.29
C GLY A 332 9.29 5.37 10.21
N PRO A 333 10.13 6.27 9.66
CA PRO A 333 10.76 7.36 10.42
C PRO A 333 9.78 8.29 11.14
N ASP A 334 8.59 8.49 10.59
CA ASP A 334 7.59 9.42 11.14
C ASP A 334 6.43 8.69 11.86
N ASN A 335 5.98 7.54 11.36
CA ASN A 335 4.95 6.71 11.98
C ASN A 335 4.86 5.33 11.32
N TYR A 336 3.95 4.49 11.78
CA TYR A 336 3.50 3.30 11.06
C TYR A 336 2.73 3.68 9.79
N HIS A 337 3.11 3.08 8.67
CA HIS A 337 2.45 3.28 7.37
C HIS A 337 2.22 1.96 6.66
N ALA A 338 1.12 1.86 5.92
CA ALA A 338 0.88 0.79 4.96
C ALA A 338 1.66 1.08 3.66
N TYR A 339 2.99 1.00 3.70
CA TYR A 339 3.82 1.21 2.51
C TYR A 339 3.44 0.21 1.41
N GLY A 340 3.42 0.68 0.17
CA GLY A 340 2.94 -0.11 -0.96
C GLY A 340 3.25 0.52 -2.30
N ALA A 341 3.21 -0.31 -3.34
CA ALA A 341 3.49 0.10 -4.71
C ALA A 341 2.18 0.35 -5.51
N PRO A 342 2.21 1.19 -6.57
CA PRO A 342 1.09 1.31 -7.50
C PRO A 342 0.81 -0.03 -8.18
N PRO A 343 -0.42 -0.31 -8.68
CA PRO A 343 -1.51 0.64 -8.89
C PRO A 343 -2.23 1.12 -7.64
N ASN A 344 -3.03 2.19 -7.76
CA ASN A 344 -3.57 3.02 -6.68
C ASN A 344 -2.48 3.82 -5.94
N PRO A 345 -2.82 4.76 -5.03
CA PRO A 345 -1.83 5.63 -4.43
C PRO A 345 -0.76 4.83 -3.71
N ALA A 346 0.49 4.98 -4.15
CA ALA A 346 1.65 4.39 -3.51
C ALA A 346 2.03 5.22 -2.28
N VAL A 347 2.29 4.53 -1.18
CA VAL A 347 2.82 5.13 0.05
C VAL A 347 4.28 4.70 0.14
N VAL A 348 5.20 5.66 0.01
CA VAL A 348 6.64 5.43 -0.05
C VAL A 348 7.44 6.67 0.35
N ASP A 349 8.46 6.49 1.20
CA ASP A 349 9.37 7.55 1.67
C ASP A 349 10.85 7.09 1.70
N GLY A 350 11.14 5.99 1.01
CA GLY A 350 12.45 5.32 1.06
C GLY A 350 12.57 4.23 2.11
N THR A 351 11.56 4.01 2.96
CA THR A 351 11.59 2.95 3.97
C THR A 351 11.44 1.56 3.33
N VAL A 352 12.29 0.62 3.74
CA VAL A 352 12.23 -0.80 3.36
C VAL A 352 11.86 -1.63 4.58
N ALA A 353 10.85 -2.49 4.42
CA ALA A 353 10.50 -3.54 5.37
C ALA A 353 11.07 -4.87 4.88
N PRO A 354 12.03 -5.51 5.59
CA PRO A 354 12.58 -6.80 5.16
C PRO A 354 11.54 -7.89 4.91
N ALA A 355 10.44 -7.87 5.69
CA ALA A 355 9.32 -8.79 5.52
C ALA A 355 8.69 -8.72 4.11
N GLY A 356 8.70 -7.56 3.45
CA GLY A 356 8.17 -7.41 2.08
C GLY A 356 8.86 -8.36 1.09
N ALA A 357 10.19 -8.43 1.12
CA ALA A 357 10.94 -9.36 0.28
C ALA A 357 10.91 -10.80 0.85
N ALA A 358 11.13 -10.95 2.16
CA ALA A 358 11.28 -12.26 2.79
C ALA A 358 10.01 -13.12 2.72
N CYS A 359 8.84 -12.54 2.98
CA CYS A 359 7.56 -13.24 2.84
C CYS A 359 7.20 -13.54 1.38
N SER A 360 7.88 -12.91 0.40
CA SER A 360 7.70 -13.17 -1.03
C SER A 360 8.59 -14.31 -1.56
N ILE A 361 9.34 -15.00 -0.69
CA ILE A 361 10.30 -16.04 -1.10
C ILE A 361 9.67 -17.17 -1.91
N VAL A 362 8.40 -17.53 -1.66
CA VAL A 362 7.73 -18.56 -2.47
C VAL A 362 7.35 -18.08 -3.87
N PHE A 363 7.21 -16.76 -4.06
CA PHE A 363 6.82 -16.15 -5.34
C PHE A 363 8.05 -15.84 -6.20
N THR A 364 9.10 -15.29 -5.59
CA THR A 364 10.35 -14.91 -6.28
C THR A 364 11.57 -15.34 -5.46
N PRO A 365 11.89 -16.65 -5.39
CA PRO A 365 12.89 -17.17 -4.45
C PRO A 365 14.26 -16.51 -4.58
N GLN A 366 14.80 -16.44 -5.80
CA GLN A 366 16.13 -15.90 -6.05
C GLN A 366 16.22 -14.42 -5.64
N LEU A 367 15.19 -13.62 -5.95
CA LEU A 367 15.14 -12.19 -5.60
C LEU A 367 14.99 -11.96 -4.09
N ALA A 368 14.18 -12.79 -3.42
CA ALA A 368 13.97 -12.70 -1.98
C ALA A 368 15.21 -13.13 -1.20
N ILE A 369 15.88 -14.21 -1.60
CA ILE A 369 17.14 -14.67 -1.00
C ILE A 369 18.24 -13.62 -1.20
N ALA A 370 18.36 -13.04 -2.40
CA ALA A 370 19.31 -11.95 -2.65
C ALA A 370 19.05 -10.74 -1.76
N ALA A 371 17.78 -10.37 -1.55
CA ALA A 371 17.41 -9.27 -0.65
C ALA A 371 17.71 -9.59 0.82
N LEU A 372 17.37 -10.79 1.30
CA LEU A 372 17.72 -11.23 2.66
C LEU A 372 19.24 -11.21 2.89
N ARG A 373 20.03 -11.68 1.92
CA ARG A 373 21.49 -11.63 1.99
C ARG A 373 22.00 -10.20 2.02
N GLU A 374 21.38 -9.29 1.27
CA GLU A 374 21.68 -7.86 1.36
C GLU A 374 21.39 -7.36 2.78
N TYR A 375 20.21 -7.63 3.36
CA TYR A 375 19.89 -7.18 4.72
C TYR A 375 20.85 -7.73 5.79
N TYR A 376 21.26 -9.00 5.67
CA TYR A 376 22.14 -9.68 6.63
C TYR A 376 23.63 -9.37 6.48
N SER A 377 24.11 -9.37 5.24
CA SER A 377 25.54 -9.37 4.94
C SER A 377 26.00 -8.13 4.19
N SER A 378 25.11 -7.14 4.00
CA SER A 378 25.27 -6.00 3.10
C SER A 378 26.69 -5.47 2.99
N LYS A 379 27.10 -5.25 1.74
CA LYS A 379 28.25 -4.41 1.39
C LYS A 379 27.84 -2.99 0.99
N THR A 380 26.54 -2.74 0.78
CA THR A 380 26.04 -1.48 0.20
C THR A 380 25.33 -0.58 1.20
N LEU A 381 24.69 -1.14 2.23
CA LEU A 381 24.08 -0.41 3.33
C LEU A 381 25.14 0.26 4.21
N PRO A 382 24.88 1.48 4.70
CA PRO A 382 25.78 2.13 5.65
C PRO A 382 25.99 1.29 6.91
N GLU A 383 27.21 1.32 7.45
CA GLU A 383 27.57 0.58 8.67
C GLU A 383 26.71 1.01 9.89
N SER A 384 26.20 2.25 9.91
CA SER A 384 25.26 2.74 10.94
C SER A 384 23.91 2.01 10.92
N ILE A 385 23.40 1.69 9.73
CA ILE A 385 22.16 0.94 9.52
C ILE A 385 22.41 -0.53 9.83
N LYS A 386 23.44 -1.12 9.22
CA LYS A 386 23.78 -2.54 9.34
C LYS A 386 23.90 -3.00 10.80
N LYS A 387 24.58 -2.22 11.65
CA LYS A 387 24.76 -2.57 13.07
C LYS A 387 23.48 -2.57 13.89
N ARG A 388 22.46 -1.82 13.47
CA ARG A 388 21.18 -1.67 14.18
C ARG A 388 20.07 -2.55 13.61
N LEU A 389 20.22 -2.95 12.34
CA LEU A 389 19.22 -3.75 11.62
C LEU A 389 19.09 -5.17 12.17
N HIS A 390 20.11 -5.67 12.88
CA HIS A 390 20.13 -7.02 13.46
C HIS A 390 20.10 -6.97 14.98
N GLY A 391 19.14 -7.69 15.55
CA GLY A 391 18.98 -7.84 16.99
C GLY A 391 18.70 -9.29 17.39
N ARG A 392 18.15 -9.47 18.59
CA ARG A 392 17.84 -10.75 19.22
C ARG A 392 16.93 -11.63 18.36
N PHE A 393 16.04 -11.02 17.60
CA PHE A 393 15.02 -11.71 16.79
C PHE A 393 15.35 -11.73 15.30
N GLY A 394 16.60 -11.41 14.93
CA GLY A 394 17.03 -11.23 13.55
C GLY A 394 16.81 -9.80 13.10
N LEU A 395 16.22 -9.61 11.92
CA LEU A 395 16.01 -8.30 11.31
C LEU A 395 14.97 -7.45 12.07
N SER A 396 15.27 -6.18 12.29
CA SER A 396 14.27 -5.21 12.75
C SER A 396 13.18 -4.99 11.70
N ASP A 397 12.05 -4.40 12.13
CA ASP A 397 10.84 -4.23 11.31
C ASP A 397 11.09 -3.52 9.97
N SER A 398 11.94 -2.49 9.97
CA SER A 398 12.23 -1.67 8.80
C SER A 398 13.50 -0.82 8.96
N PHE A 399 13.93 -0.20 7.88
CA PHE A 399 15.00 0.81 7.87
C PHE A 399 14.85 1.80 6.71
N ASN A 400 15.49 2.96 6.84
CA ASN A 400 15.55 4.02 5.84
C ASN A 400 16.94 4.68 5.88
N VAL A 401 17.71 4.53 4.81
CA VAL A 401 19.09 5.04 4.69
C VAL A 401 19.09 6.56 4.62
N ASP A 402 18.18 7.15 3.85
CA ASP A 402 18.09 8.60 3.64
C ASP A 402 17.85 9.38 4.94
N ARG A 403 17.26 8.72 5.95
CA ARG A 403 16.94 9.30 7.26
C ARG A 403 17.73 8.68 8.43
N ASP A 404 18.75 7.87 8.16
CA ASP A 404 19.54 7.11 9.16
C ASP A 404 18.67 6.37 10.20
N PHE A 405 17.53 5.83 9.74
CA PHE A 405 16.52 5.21 10.58
C PHE A 405 16.58 3.69 10.49
N VAL A 406 16.42 3.03 11.64
CA VAL A 406 16.16 1.59 11.78
C VAL A 406 15.13 1.45 12.87
N ALA A 407 14.06 0.69 12.62
CA ALA A 407 13.06 0.41 13.63
C ALA A 407 13.70 -0.26 14.84
N SER A 408 13.29 0.17 16.04
CA SER A 408 13.79 -0.42 17.28
C SER A 408 13.13 -1.76 17.60
N GLU A 409 12.01 -2.05 16.95
CA GLU A 409 11.15 -3.20 17.23
C GLU A 409 11.22 -4.29 16.16
N ALA A 410 10.83 -5.49 16.56
CA ALA A 410 10.38 -6.59 15.73
C ALA A 410 8.88 -6.81 15.95
N PHE A 411 8.13 -7.06 14.88
CA PHE A 411 6.67 -7.28 14.92
C PHE A 411 6.31 -8.74 14.65
N ALA A 412 5.38 -9.28 15.43
CA ALA A 412 4.87 -10.64 15.27
C ALA A 412 4.29 -10.86 13.86
N ILE A 413 3.55 -9.88 13.34
CA ILE A 413 2.89 -9.95 12.03
C ILE A 413 3.85 -9.81 10.84
N ASN A 414 5.10 -9.42 11.06
CA ASN A 414 6.13 -9.41 10.02
C ASN A 414 7.08 -10.62 10.17
N HIS A 415 7.42 -11.01 11.40
CA HIS A 415 8.31 -12.13 11.71
C HIS A 415 7.65 -13.50 11.50
N GLY A 416 6.38 -13.63 11.88
CA GLY A 416 5.59 -14.85 11.74
C GLY A 416 5.49 -15.32 10.29
N PRO A 417 4.89 -14.54 9.38
CA PRO A 417 4.78 -14.92 7.98
C PRO A 417 6.16 -15.05 7.31
N MET A 418 7.17 -14.27 7.70
CA MET A 418 8.54 -14.43 7.17
C MET A 418 9.06 -15.85 7.44
N LEU A 419 9.00 -16.30 8.70
CA LEU A 419 9.45 -17.62 9.09
C LEU A 419 8.67 -18.72 8.36
N LEU A 420 7.34 -18.58 8.29
CA LEU A 420 6.45 -19.60 7.71
C LEU A 420 6.54 -19.68 6.19
N MET A 421 6.72 -18.55 5.49
CA MET A 421 6.89 -18.53 4.04
C MET A 421 8.26 -19.08 3.63
N ILE A 422 9.31 -18.82 4.41
CA ILE A 422 10.60 -19.50 4.23
C ILE A 422 10.43 -21.01 4.43
N GLU A 423 9.66 -21.44 5.44
CA GLU A 423 9.41 -22.87 5.65
C GLU A 423 8.61 -23.50 4.51
N ASN A 424 7.60 -22.81 3.98
CA ASN A 424 6.86 -23.27 2.82
C ASN A 424 7.73 -23.39 1.57
N TYR A 425 8.67 -22.47 1.37
CA TYR A 425 9.67 -22.58 0.31
C TYR A 425 10.58 -23.80 0.50
N ARG A 426 11.09 -24.02 1.72
CA ARG A 426 12.04 -25.11 2.03
C ARG A 426 11.39 -26.49 2.00
N SER A 427 10.17 -26.65 2.52
CA SER A 427 9.56 -27.97 2.74
C SER A 427 8.06 -28.05 2.40
N GLY A 428 7.38 -26.92 2.23
CA GLY A 428 5.93 -26.87 2.07
C GLY A 428 5.16 -27.31 3.32
N LEU A 429 5.77 -27.27 4.51
CA LEU A 429 5.22 -27.85 5.74
C LEU A 429 3.80 -27.33 6.04
N ILE A 430 3.59 -26.01 5.99
CA ILE A 430 2.31 -25.40 6.37
C ILE A 430 1.26 -25.82 5.35
N TRP A 431 1.55 -25.60 4.07
CA TRP A 431 0.72 -25.97 2.94
C TRP A 431 0.28 -27.44 2.95
N LYS A 432 1.22 -28.36 3.16
CA LYS A 432 0.97 -29.81 3.18
C LYS A 432 -0.10 -30.20 4.18
N HIS A 433 -0.13 -29.58 5.35
CA HIS A 433 -1.09 -29.92 6.40
C HIS A 433 -2.38 -29.09 6.26
N PHE A 434 -2.26 -27.78 6.08
CA PHE A 434 -3.43 -26.90 6.06
C PHE A 434 -4.40 -27.22 4.93
N MET A 435 -3.88 -27.54 3.74
CA MET A 435 -4.71 -27.87 2.57
C MET A 435 -5.47 -29.21 2.71
N GLN A 436 -5.13 -30.04 3.71
CA GLN A 436 -5.84 -31.29 4.01
C GLN A 436 -7.03 -31.10 4.95
N LEU A 437 -7.21 -29.90 5.51
CA LEU A 437 -8.33 -29.62 6.41
C LEU A 437 -9.65 -29.76 5.64
N PRO A 438 -10.65 -30.50 6.17
CA PRO A 438 -11.94 -30.64 5.51
C PRO A 438 -12.64 -29.31 5.24
N ALA A 439 -12.54 -28.35 6.17
CA ALA A 439 -13.08 -27.00 6.01
C ALA A 439 -12.46 -26.28 4.79
N VAL A 440 -11.14 -26.35 4.64
CA VAL A 440 -10.42 -25.74 3.52
C VAL A 440 -10.78 -26.42 2.20
N THR A 441 -10.78 -27.75 2.15
CA THR A 441 -11.14 -28.49 0.93
C THR A 441 -12.56 -28.15 0.48
N HIS A 442 -13.51 -28.12 1.42
CA HIS A 442 -14.91 -27.77 1.15
C HIS A 442 -15.08 -26.32 0.68
N ALA A 443 -14.38 -25.38 1.34
CA ALA A 443 -14.40 -23.98 0.96
C ALA A 443 -13.82 -23.75 -0.44
N MET A 444 -12.69 -24.37 -0.76
CA MET A 444 -12.05 -24.28 -2.07
C MET A 444 -12.98 -24.80 -3.18
N GLN A 445 -13.73 -25.88 -2.92
CA GLN A 445 -14.76 -26.38 -3.84
C GLN A 445 -15.91 -25.40 -4.01
N LYS A 446 -16.45 -24.84 -2.92
CA LYS A 446 -17.50 -23.81 -2.96
C LYS A 446 -17.07 -22.56 -3.72
N ALA A 447 -15.85 -22.10 -3.48
CA ALA A 447 -15.21 -20.98 -4.17
C ALA A 447 -14.89 -21.26 -5.66
N GLY A 448 -15.09 -22.51 -6.12
CA GLY A 448 -14.92 -22.87 -7.52
C GLY A 448 -13.48 -23.08 -7.96
N PHE A 449 -12.56 -23.35 -7.02
CA PHE A 449 -11.17 -23.63 -7.37
C PHE A 449 -11.01 -24.94 -8.14
N LYS A 450 -10.16 -24.89 -9.16
CA LYS A 450 -9.80 -26.01 -10.03
C LYS A 450 -8.29 -25.99 -10.30
N PRO A 451 -7.70 -27.14 -10.70
CA PRO A 451 -6.33 -27.17 -11.18
C PRO A 451 -6.12 -26.18 -12.31
N ASP A 452 -4.98 -25.50 -12.27
CA ASP A 452 -4.52 -24.58 -13.31
C ASP A 452 -3.10 -24.98 -13.71
N THR A 453 -2.89 -25.25 -14.99
CA THR A 453 -1.57 -25.54 -15.55
C THR A 453 -0.94 -24.29 -16.18
N THR A 454 -1.64 -23.16 -16.17
CA THR A 454 -1.14 -21.87 -16.62
C THR A 454 -0.63 -21.10 -15.42
N ASP A 455 0.63 -20.65 -15.48
CA ASP A 455 1.23 -19.78 -14.45
C ASP A 455 1.00 -18.30 -14.76
N GLU A 456 -0.15 -17.99 -15.39
CA GLU A 456 -0.49 -16.66 -15.85
C GLU A 456 -1.99 -16.38 -15.72
N ASN A 457 -2.32 -15.09 -15.65
CA ASN A 457 -3.69 -14.63 -15.76
C ASN A 457 -3.88 -13.96 -17.12
N THR A 458 -4.77 -14.51 -17.94
CA THR A 458 -5.27 -13.82 -19.12
C THR A 458 -6.40 -12.90 -18.70
N VAL A 459 -6.11 -11.60 -18.66
CA VAL A 459 -7.07 -10.56 -18.28
C VAL A 459 -7.43 -9.75 -19.51
N ASP A 460 -8.72 -9.40 -19.66
CA ASP A 460 -9.14 -8.47 -20.69
C ASP A 460 -8.45 -7.12 -20.48
N ALA A 461 -7.66 -6.67 -21.46
CA ALA A 461 -6.92 -5.41 -21.39
C ALA A 461 -7.82 -4.20 -21.13
N ALA A 462 -9.11 -4.25 -21.51
CA ALA A 462 -10.08 -3.19 -21.22
C ALA A 462 -10.44 -3.09 -19.72
N THR A 463 -10.14 -4.12 -18.93
CA THR A 463 -10.45 -4.22 -17.49
C THR A 463 -9.21 -4.10 -16.60
N VAL A 464 -8.04 -3.89 -17.21
CA VAL A 464 -6.76 -3.69 -16.50
C VAL A 464 -6.50 -2.20 -16.38
N TYR A 465 -6.46 -1.71 -15.15
CA TYR A 465 -6.29 -0.29 -14.87
C TYR A 465 -4.84 0.11 -14.61
N GLU A 466 -4.49 1.31 -15.01
CA GLU A 466 -3.20 1.94 -14.71
C GLU A 466 -3.47 3.18 -13.87
N THR A 467 -2.62 3.42 -12.87
CA THR A 467 -2.64 4.64 -12.08
C THR A 467 -1.30 5.33 -12.17
N ALA A 468 -1.32 6.66 -12.10
CA ALA A 468 -0.12 7.47 -12.06
C ALA A 468 0.77 7.08 -10.88
N ALA A 469 2.03 6.80 -11.19
CA ALA A 469 3.08 6.54 -10.21
C ALA A 469 3.95 7.80 -10.10
N TYR A 470 3.85 8.51 -8.98
CA TYR A 470 4.61 9.75 -8.77
C TYR A 470 5.96 9.47 -8.16
N MET A 471 7.00 9.96 -8.82
CA MET A 471 8.38 9.84 -8.38
C MET A 471 8.90 11.22 -7.95
N PRO A 472 9.43 11.40 -6.73
CA PRO A 472 9.90 12.72 -6.27
C PRO A 472 10.96 13.36 -7.18
N HIS A 473 11.84 12.55 -7.80
CA HIS A 473 12.85 13.05 -8.73
C HIS A 473 12.29 13.51 -10.08
N GLN A 474 11.00 13.25 -10.35
CA GLN A 474 10.26 13.67 -11.53
C GLN A 474 9.26 14.78 -11.22
N ARG A 475 9.44 15.49 -10.10
CA ARG A 475 8.58 16.61 -9.68
C ARG A 475 8.41 17.63 -10.83
N PRO A 476 7.21 17.79 -11.40
CA PRO A 476 7.01 18.63 -12.57
C PRO A 476 7.01 20.11 -12.18
N VAL A 477 7.35 20.97 -13.15
CA VAL A 477 7.32 22.44 -13.02
C VAL A 477 6.36 22.99 -14.07
N TYR A 478 5.43 23.86 -13.66
CA TYR A 478 4.57 24.63 -14.55
C TYR A 478 4.97 26.11 -14.53
N GLU A 479 5.30 26.66 -15.70
CA GLU A 479 5.61 28.08 -15.85
C GLU A 479 4.33 28.88 -16.11
N THR A 480 4.05 29.85 -15.24
CA THR A 480 2.83 30.67 -15.25
C THR A 480 3.15 32.05 -15.84
N PRO A 481 2.62 32.39 -17.02
CA PRO A 481 2.86 33.70 -17.64
C PRO A 481 2.30 34.87 -16.84
N PHE A 482 2.99 36.02 -16.92
CA PHE A 482 2.53 37.29 -16.38
C PHE A 482 1.47 37.93 -17.29
N LEU A 483 0.43 38.50 -16.69
CA LEU A 483 -0.62 39.27 -17.34
C LEU A 483 -0.46 40.77 -17.06
N PRO A 484 -0.61 41.63 -18.08
CA PRO A 484 -0.59 43.08 -17.91
C PRO A 484 -1.66 43.60 -16.94
N HIS A 485 -1.43 44.79 -16.40
CA HIS A 485 -2.09 45.36 -15.21
C HIS A 485 -3.59 45.72 -15.33
N GLU A 486 -4.34 45.15 -16.28
CA GLU A 486 -5.77 45.42 -16.50
C GLU A 486 -6.67 44.16 -16.50
N TYR A 487 -6.08 42.96 -16.41
CA TYR A 487 -6.85 41.72 -16.36
C TYR A 487 -7.41 41.49 -14.95
N SER A 488 -8.73 41.41 -14.85
CA SER A 488 -9.46 41.05 -13.63
C SER A 488 -10.54 40.03 -13.97
N LEU A 489 -11.00 39.25 -13.00
CA LEU A 489 -12.08 38.30 -13.29
C LEU A 489 -13.35 38.98 -13.81
N ALA A 490 -13.61 40.24 -13.41
CA ALA A 490 -14.76 41.00 -13.90
C ALA A 490 -14.76 41.13 -15.44
N SER A 491 -13.60 41.43 -16.03
CA SER A 491 -13.43 41.55 -17.48
C SER A 491 -13.12 40.23 -18.20
N ALA A 492 -12.73 39.17 -17.47
CA ALA A 492 -12.35 37.88 -18.05
C ALA A 492 -13.47 37.16 -18.82
N SER A 493 -13.13 36.55 -19.94
CA SER A 493 -13.97 35.62 -20.71
C SER A 493 -13.27 34.28 -20.88
N PHE A 494 -14.05 33.20 -20.98
CA PHE A 494 -13.53 31.86 -21.28
C PHE A 494 -12.81 31.79 -22.64
N ALA A 495 -13.16 32.69 -23.56
CA ALA A 495 -12.60 32.77 -24.91
C ALA A 495 -11.47 33.81 -25.05
N ASP A 496 -10.99 34.41 -23.95
CA ASP A 496 -9.95 35.44 -24.04
C ASP A 496 -8.64 34.86 -24.61
N PRO A 497 -8.02 35.51 -25.60
CA PRO A 497 -6.76 35.03 -26.21
C PRO A 497 -5.59 34.93 -25.22
N VAL A 498 -5.66 35.63 -24.07
CA VAL A 498 -4.60 35.59 -23.05
C VAL A 498 -4.36 34.18 -22.51
N TRP A 499 -5.39 33.31 -22.51
CA TRP A 499 -5.24 31.92 -22.10
C TRP A 499 -4.30 31.15 -23.04
N GLU A 500 -4.19 31.52 -24.32
CA GLU A 500 -3.28 30.85 -25.27
C GLU A 500 -1.80 31.08 -24.93
N THR A 501 -1.48 32.06 -24.08
CA THR A 501 -0.11 32.31 -23.62
C THR A 501 0.37 31.29 -22.58
N ALA A 502 -0.56 30.62 -21.89
CA ALA A 502 -0.26 29.64 -20.85
C ALA A 502 -0.31 28.21 -21.40
N ALA A 503 0.64 27.37 -20.96
CA ALA A 503 0.64 25.95 -21.31
C ALA A 503 -0.68 25.29 -20.85
N ARG A 504 -1.32 24.54 -21.74
CA ARG A 504 -2.55 23.80 -21.43
C ARG A 504 -2.20 22.43 -20.85
N MET A 505 -2.57 22.21 -19.60
CA MET A 505 -2.42 20.92 -18.92
C MET A 505 -3.67 20.07 -19.11
N VAL A 506 -3.48 18.75 -19.18
CA VAL A 506 -4.54 17.76 -19.32
C VAL A 506 -4.47 16.80 -18.15
N ILE A 507 -5.59 16.62 -17.47
CA ILE A 507 -5.86 15.54 -16.51
C ILE A 507 -6.85 14.60 -17.18
N ASP A 508 -6.40 13.39 -17.47
CA ASP A 508 -7.17 12.33 -18.11
C ASP A 508 -6.82 10.98 -17.46
N ARG A 509 -7.23 9.87 -18.08
CA ARG A 509 -6.96 8.51 -17.60
C ARG A 509 -5.50 8.21 -17.24
N SER A 510 -4.51 8.90 -17.83
CA SER A 510 -3.09 8.70 -17.51
C SER A 510 -2.70 9.24 -16.12
N LEU A 511 -3.54 10.08 -15.53
CA LEU A 511 -3.35 10.74 -14.24
C LEU A 511 -4.33 10.25 -13.17
N ILE A 512 -4.99 9.10 -13.39
CA ILE A 512 -5.77 8.43 -12.37
C ILE A 512 -4.84 8.07 -11.21
N GLN A 513 -5.17 8.49 -10.01
CA GLN A 513 -4.42 8.18 -8.79
C GLN A 513 -5.08 7.05 -8.01
N THR A 514 -6.41 7.03 -7.94
CA THR A 514 -7.18 6.05 -7.19
C THR A 514 -8.33 5.50 -8.02
N ILE A 515 -8.51 4.18 -7.95
CA ILE A 515 -9.63 3.44 -8.52
C ILE A 515 -10.23 2.61 -7.41
N ILE A 516 -11.51 2.86 -7.11
CA ILE A 516 -12.22 2.19 -6.02
C ILE A 516 -13.08 1.06 -6.58
N LYS A 517 -13.75 1.30 -7.70
CA LYS A 517 -14.63 0.36 -8.43
C LYS A 517 -14.33 0.43 -9.93
N PRO A 518 -14.74 -0.57 -10.73
CA PRO A 518 -14.70 -0.46 -12.18
C PRO A 518 -15.50 0.78 -12.59
N PRO A 519 -14.93 1.74 -13.33
CA PRO A 519 -15.65 2.93 -13.72
C PRO A 519 -16.72 2.58 -14.77
N ALA A 520 -17.85 3.28 -14.73
CA ALA A 520 -18.92 3.12 -15.71
C ALA A 520 -18.50 3.64 -17.09
N SER A 521 -17.60 4.64 -17.09
CA SER A 521 -17.11 5.36 -18.26
C SER A 521 -15.68 5.88 -18.01
N LEU A 522 -14.90 6.11 -19.07
CA LEU A 522 -13.55 6.71 -19.02
C LEU A 522 -13.51 7.99 -19.86
N ASP A 523 -14.60 8.76 -19.83
CA ASP A 523 -14.76 10.00 -20.60
C ASP A 523 -14.23 11.23 -19.86
N TYR A 524 -14.06 11.18 -18.53
CA TYR A 524 -13.57 12.33 -17.76
C TYR A 524 -12.25 12.90 -18.30
N GLN A 525 -12.28 14.20 -18.62
CA GLN A 525 -11.10 14.97 -18.98
C GLN A 525 -11.19 16.37 -18.39
N LEU A 526 -10.12 16.80 -17.72
CA LEU A 526 -9.99 18.15 -17.21
C LEU A 526 -8.80 18.84 -17.87
N HIS A 527 -9.05 19.98 -18.51
CA HIS A 527 -8.01 20.89 -18.95
C HIS A 527 -7.85 22.03 -17.97
N TRP A 528 -6.61 22.42 -17.67
CA TRP A 528 -6.37 23.62 -16.87
C TRP A 528 -5.19 24.45 -17.37
N GLN A 529 -5.28 25.75 -17.09
CA GLN A 529 -4.27 26.76 -17.42
C GLN A 529 -4.16 27.73 -16.26
N MET A 530 -2.97 28.27 -16.03
CA MET A 530 -2.73 29.26 -14.98
C MET A 530 -2.01 30.48 -15.55
N LEU A 531 -2.48 31.65 -15.12
CA LEU A 531 -1.92 32.97 -15.41
C LEU A 531 -1.79 33.74 -14.09
N HIS A 532 -0.98 34.81 -14.06
CA HIS A 532 -0.94 35.68 -12.89
C HIS A 532 -0.66 37.14 -13.23
N ASN A 533 -1.03 38.06 -12.36
CA ASN A 533 -0.57 39.45 -12.38
C ASN A 533 0.13 39.79 -11.05
N SER A 534 0.21 41.08 -10.70
CA SER A 534 0.78 41.56 -9.43
C SER A 534 -0.07 41.20 -8.20
N GLU A 535 -1.39 41.05 -8.36
CA GLU A 535 -2.34 40.91 -7.25
C GLU A 535 -2.92 39.49 -7.10
N SER A 536 -3.07 38.76 -8.20
CA SER A 536 -3.86 37.52 -8.27
C SER A 536 -3.21 36.43 -9.12
N ILE A 537 -3.56 35.18 -8.81
CA ILE A 537 -3.45 34.02 -9.70
C ILE A 537 -4.82 33.80 -10.35
N PHE A 538 -4.84 33.51 -11.65
CA PHE A 538 -6.03 33.12 -12.38
C PHE A 538 -5.87 31.70 -12.89
N MET A 539 -6.84 30.84 -12.60
CA MET A 539 -6.88 29.48 -13.14
C MET A 539 -8.14 29.28 -13.95
N LYS A 540 -7.99 28.76 -15.16
CA LYS A 540 -9.10 28.33 -16.01
C LYS A 540 -9.15 26.82 -16.03
N PHE A 541 -10.35 26.27 -15.94
CA PHE A 541 -10.64 24.85 -16.04
C PHE A 541 -11.71 24.63 -17.12
N ASP A 542 -11.49 23.63 -17.98
CA ASP A 542 -12.51 23.09 -18.89
C ASP A 542 -12.64 21.59 -18.57
N VAL A 543 -13.77 21.19 -17.99
CA VAL A 543 -14.10 19.81 -17.64
C VAL A 543 -15.03 19.25 -18.71
N HIS A 544 -14.67 18.09 -19.25
CA HIS A 544 -15.53 17.22 -20.01
C HIS A 544 -15.93 16.04 -19.12
N ASP A 545 -17.22 15.94 -18.86
CA ASP A 545 -17.84 14.92 -18.03
C ASP A 545 -19.31 14.82 -18.45
N SER A 546 -19.71 13.65 -18.95
CA SER A 546 -21.08 13.45 -19.43
C SER A 546 -22.06 13.23 -18.29
N GLU A 547 -21.58 12.84 -17.11
CA GLU A 547 -22.32 12.74 -15.87
C GLU A 547 -21.98 13.95 -14.98
N LEU A 548 -22.87 14.36 -14.08
CA LEU A 548 -22.49 15.29 -13.02
C LEU A 548 -23.28 14.93 -11.77
N HIS A 549 -22.57 14.58 -10.73
CA HIS A 549 -23.02 14.30 -9.39
C HIS A 549 -22.57 15.42 -8.45
N ALA A 550 -23.54 16.16 -7.91
CA ALA A 550 -23.29 17.31 -7.05
C ALA A 550 -24.35 17.45 -5.95
N GLU A 551 -24.69 16.34 -5.29
CA GLU A 551 -25.79 16.26 -4.33
C GLU A 551 -25.37 16.48 -2.88
N ASN A 552 -24.06 16.47 -2.57
CA ASN A 552 -23.58 16.64 -1.21
C ASN A 552 -23.63 18.11 -0.74
N ALA A 553 -23.68 18.30 0.58
CA ALA A 553 -23.56 19.61 1.20
C ALA A 553 -22.16 20.21 1.05
N ASP A 554 -22.03 21.53 1.24
CA ASP A 554 -20.79 22.29 1.02
C ASP A 554 -19.58 21.83 1.85
N ASP A 555 -19.80 21.17 2.99
CA ASP A 555 -18.76 20.58 3.83
C ASP A 555 -18.34 19.17 3.39
N ARG A 556 -19.00 18.64 2.37
CA ARG A 556 -18.75 17.31 1.79
C ARG A 556 -18.61 17.34 0.27
N MET A 557 -18.32 18.51 -0.31
CA MET A 557 -18.14 18.66 -1.77
C MET A 557 -17.03 17.78 -2.36
N TYR A 558 -16.09 17.29 -1.55
CA TYR A 558 -15.09 16.31 -1.97
C TYR A 558 -15.68 14.91 -2.25
N HIS A 559 -16.98 14.71 -2.05
CA HIS A 559 -17.72 13.52 -2.49
C HIS A 559 -18.53 13.75 -3.78
N ASP A 560 -18.47 14.95 -4.34
CA ASP A 560 -19.11 15.31 -5.61
C ASP A 560 -18.08 15.32 -6.74
N ASP A 561 -18.54 15.47 -7.98
CA ASP A 561 -17.68 15.88 -9.09
C ASP A 561 -17.12 17.26 -8.79
N CYS A 562 -15.81 17.28 -8.61
CA CYS A 562 -15.14 18.46 -8.12
C CYS A 562 -13.70 18.53 -8.62
N ILE A 563 -13.20 19.76 -8.64
CA ILE A 563 -11.80 20.10 -8.82
C ILE A 563 -11.26 20.50 -7.46
N GLU A 564 -10.12 19.93 -7.09
CA GLU A 564 -9.36 20.33 -5.90
C GLU A 564 -8.06 21.02 -6.32
N ILE A 565 -7.77 22.15 -5.68
CA ILE A 565 -6.52 22.89 -5.84
C ILE A 565 -5.81 22.86 -4.50
N TYR A 566 -4.73 22.09 -4.43
CA TYR A 566 -3.83 22.07 -3.28
C TYR A 566 -2.70 23.06 -3.51
N LEU A 567 -2.39 23.90 -2.51
CA LEU A 567 -1.36 24.92 -2.58
C LEU A 567 -0.49 24.88 -1.32
N ASN A 568 0.82 24.99 -1.48
CA ASN A 568 1.74 25.36 -0.40
C ASN A 568 2.56 26.58 -0.82
N SER A 569 2.35 27.71 -0.12
CA SER A 569 2.91 29.00 -0.55
C SER A 569 4.43 29.13 -0.36
N HIS A 570 5.06 28.21 0.38
CA HIS A 570 6.51 28.21 0.63
C HIS A 570 7.25 27.16 -0.21
N ASN A 571 6.57 26.50 -1.14
CA ASN A 571 7.13 25.43 -1.96
C ASN A 571 7.69 24.25 -1.14
N GLN A 572 7.06 23.95 -0.01
CA GLN A 572 7.42 22.87 0.91
C GLN A 572 6.52 21.64 0.73
N LYS A 573 6.80 20.59 1.50
CA LYS A 573 5.89 19.44 1.65
C LYS A 573 4.53 19.95 2.16
N PHE A 574 3.47 19.46 1.55
CA PHE A 574 2.10 19.81 1.90
C PHE A 574 1.67 19.07 3.16
N ASN A 575 1.19 19.82 4.15
CA ASN A 575 0.67 19.27 5.38
C ASN A 575 -0.81 19.62 5.51
N TRP A 576 -1.64 18.63 5.85
CA TRP A 576 -3.05 18.87 6.09
C TRP A 576 -3.24 19.91 7.19
N ASN A 577 -3.91 21.03 6.86
CA ASN A 577 -4.09 22.19 7.73
C ASN A 577 -2.80 22.92 8.15
N GLY A 578 -1.67 22.75 7.46
CA GLY A 578 -0.45 23.51 7.75
C GLY A 578 -0.63 25.02 7.53
N GLU A 579 0.22 25.84 8.16
CA GLU A 579 0.07 27.30 8.16
C GLU A 579 0.01 27.88 6.73
N HIS A 580 0.85 27.36 5.85
CA HIS A 580 1.03 27.78 4.46
C HIS A 580 0.34 26.86 3.45
N ASP A 581 -0.46 25.91 3.93
CA ASP A 581 -1.18 24.94 3.13
C ASP A 581 -2.65 25.36 2.96
N TYR A 582 -3.15 25.26 1.74
CA TYR A 582 -4.51 25.63 1.37
C TYR A 582 -5.12 24.55 0.48
N GLN A 583 -6.44 24.35 0.62
CA GLN A 583 -7.22 23.47 -0.24
C GLN A 583 -8.46 24.21 -0.70
N ILE A 584 -8.54 24.51 -2.00
CA ILE A 584 -9.74 25.07 -2.62
C ILE A 584 -10.45 23.93 -3.36
N ILE A 585 -11.73 23.74 -3.09
CA ILE A 585 -12.57 22.79 -3.82
C ILE A 585 -13.65 23.56 -4.57
N MET A 586 -13.84 23.19 -5.84
CA MET A 586 -14.83 23.75 -6.75
C MET A 586 -15.69 22.60 -7.26
N SER A 587 -17.01 22.69 -7.07
CA SER A 587 -17.96 21.69 -7.58
C SER A 587 -19.20 22.40 -8.13
N PRO A 588 -19.82 21.92 -9.22
CA PRO A 588 -21.14 22.36 -9.62
C PRO A 588 -22.14 22.25 -8.45
N ASP A 589 -23.22 23.02 -8.49
CA ASP A 589 -24.37 22.77 -7.61
C ASP A 589 -25.25 21.65 -8.18
N ALA A 590 -26.16 21.12 -7.36
CA ALA A 590 -27.11 20.09 -7.79
C ALA A 590 -27.98 20.50 -8.99
N SER A 591 -28.09 21.79 -9.29
CA SER A 591 -28.81 22.28 -10.46
C SER A 591 -27.97 22.27 -11.74
N GLY A 592 -26.64 22.12 -11.61
CA GLY A 592 -25.65 22.24 -12.67
C GLY A 592 -25.54 23.65 -13.25
N LYS A 593 -26.13 24.67 -12.59
CA LYS A 593 -26.20 26.05 -13.11
C LYS A 593 -25.23 27.00 -12.43
N ASN A 594 -24.81 26.69 -11.22
CA ASN A 594 -23.83 27.48 -10.48
C ASN A 594 -22.66 26.62 -10.06
N LEU A 595 -21.60 27.30 -9.64
CA LEU A 595 -20.43 26.69 -9.04
C LEU A 595 -20.37 27.06 -7.57
N ARG A 596 -20.13 26.04 -6.74
CA ARG A 596 -19.81 26.17 -5.33
C ARG A 596 -18.29 26.16 -5.20
N VAL A 597 -17.76 27.06 -4.39
CA VAL A 597 -16.31 27.18 -4.17
C VAL A 597 -16.08 27.37 -2.68
N ARG A 598 -15.14 26.61 -2.12
CA ARG A 598 -14.79 26.68 -0.71
C ARG A 598 -13.31 26.44 -0.49
N GLU A 599 -12.74 27.18 0.44
CA GLU A 599 -11.45 26.86 1.03
C GLU A 599 -11.66 26.07 2.34
N PHE A 600 -11.05 24.88 2.42
CA PHE A 600 -11.38 23.86 3.42
C PHE A 600 -10.57 23.96 4.72
N PHE A 601 -9.38 24.59 4.73
CA PHE A 601 -8.51 24.59 5.91
C PHE A 601 -8.60 25.87 6.74
N LYS A 602 -8.73 27.03 6.10
CA LYS A 602 -8.83 28.37 6.71
C LYS A 602 -10.27 28.89 6.73
N GLY A 603 -11.19 28.25 5.99
CA GLY A 603 -12.63 28.38 6.14
C GLY A 603 -13.24 29.62 5.48
N ALA A 604 -14.37 30.10 6.03
CA ALA A 604 -15.25 31.06 5.37
C ALA A 604 -14.60 32.42 5.07
N SER A 605 -13.69 32.89 5.92
CA SER A 605 -13.00 34.19 5.74
C SER A 605 -12.14 34.20 4.46
N LEU A 606 -11.42 33.09 4.21
CA LEU A 606 -10.60 32.98 3.01
C LEU A 606 -11.46 32.63 1.79
N THR A 607 -12.49 31.80 1.98
CA THR A 607 -13.49 31.50 0.94
C THR A 607 -14.13 32.77 0.38
N GLY A 608 -14.50 33.73 1.23
CA GLY A 608 -15.13 34.99 0.81
C GLY A 608 -14.22 35.94 0.01
N GLN A 609 -12.92 35.65 -0.09
CA GLN A 609 -11.97 36.42 -0.88
C GLN A 609 -11.77 35.85 -2.29
N LEU A 610 -12.23 34.62 -2.55
CA LEU A 610 -12.19 34.01 -3.87
C LEU A 610 -13.27 34.62 -4.75
N GLN A 611 -12.97 34.76 -6.04
CA GLN A 611 -13.95 35.13 -7.07
C GLN A 611 -13.92 34.06 -8.17
N TRP A 612 -15.07 33.75 -8.76
CA TRP A 612 -15.13 32.76 -9.83
C TRP A 612 -16.19 33.08 -10.89
N LYS A 613 -15.97 32.55 -12.09
CA LYS A 613 -16.93 32.49 -13.21
C LYS A 613 -17.20 31.03 -13.54
N PHE A 614 -18.43 30.74 -13.93
CA PHE A 614 -18.87 29.39 -14.27
C PHE A 614 -19.71 29.42 -15.55
N GLN A 615 -19.53 28.40 -16.39
CA GLN A 615 -20.32 28.17 -17.58
C GLN A 615 -20.61 26.68 -17.72
N ARG A 616 -21.89 26.30 -17.67
CA ARG A 616 -22.31 24.94 -18.02
C ARG A 616 -22.18 24.72 -19.53
N LEU A 617 -21.62 23.58 -19.91
CA LEU A 617 -21.52 23.11 -21.29
C LEU A 617 -22.42 21.87 -21.48
N PRO A 618 -22.76 21.48 -22.72
CA PRO A 618 -23.55 20.28 -22.97
C PRO A 618 -22.94 18.99 -22.42
N ASP A 619 -21.61 18.93 -22.37
CA ASP A 619 -20.78 17.77 -22.07
C ASP A 619 -19.78 18.03 -20.94
N GLY A 620 -20.11 18.96 -20.03
CA GLY A 620 -19.25 19.32 -18.90
C GLY A 620 -19.42 20.77 -18.46
N TYR A 621 -18.34 21.43 -18.08
CA TYR A 621 -18.38 22.84 -17.65
C TYR A 621 -17.02 23.52 -17.77
N SER A 622 -17.03 24.85 -17.84
CA SER A 622 -15.84 25.68 -17.67
C SER A 622 -15.94 26.52 -16.41
N ALA A 623 -14.82 26.70 -15.73
CA ALA A 623 -14.71 27.58 -14.58
C ALA A 623 -13.44 28.44 -14.65
N ILE A 624 -13.51 29.69 -14.21
CA ILE A 624 -12.32 30.52 -13.95
C ILE A 624 -12.37 30.91 -12.48
N ILE A 625 -11.27 30.76 -11.76
CA ILE A 625 -11.10 31.23 -10.38
C ILE A 625 -9.98 32.27 -10.31
N GLU A 626 -10.22 33.32 -9.55
CA GLU A 626 -9.24 34.32 -9.14
C GLU A 626 -8.87 34.09 -7.67
N ILE A 627 -7.57 33.86 -7.43
CA ILE A 627 -6.99 33.59 -6.11
C ILE A 627 -6.11 34.79 -5.74
N PRO A 628 -6.52 35.63 -4.76
CA PRO A 628 -5.74 36.80 -4.36
C PRO A 628 -4.42 36.40 -3.71
N LYS A 629 -3.29 36.81 -4.28
CA LYS A 629 -1.96 36.38 -3.84
C LYS A 629 -1.69 36.68 -2.37
N LYS A 630 -2.04 37.89 -1.94
CA LYS A 630 -1.83 38.33 -0.55
C LYS A 630 -2.58 37.45 0.46
N ALA A 631 -3.79 37.01 0.14
CA ALA A 631 -4.62 36.22 1.03
C ALA A 631 -4.11 34.77 1.19
N PHE A 632 -3.43 34.26 0.16
CA PHE A 632 -2.89 32.89 0.11
C PHE A 632 -1.37 32.83 0.35
N GLY A 633 -0.75 33.91 0.84
CA GLY A 633 0.68 33.95 1.10
C GLY A 633 1.55 33.86 -0.15
N LEU A 634 1.01 34.17 -1.32
CA LEU A 634 1.68 34.14 -2.63
C LEU A 634 2.16 35.52 -3.09
N ALA A 635 2.18 36.52 -2.19
CA ALA A 635 2.72 37.84 -2.48
C ALA A 635 4.26 37.78 -2.48
N ASP A 636 4.88 38.49 -3.43
CA ASP A 636 6.34 38.66 -3.52
C ASP A 636 7.16 37.35 -3.64
N ILE A 637 6.56 36.26 -4.11
CA ILE A 637 7.24 34.99 -4.40
C ILE A 637 7.39 34.77 -5.92
N ASP A 638 8.38 33.97 -6.32
CA ASP A 638 8.58 33.51 -7.70
C ASP A 638 8.18 32.04 -7.89
N ARG A 639 8.09 31.24 -6.82
CA ARG A 639 7.72 29.82 -6.85
C ARG A 639 6.87 29.40 -5.65
N PHE A 640 5.94 28.48 -5.89
CA PHE A 640 5.16 27.79 -4.85
C PHE A 640 4.86 26.35 -5.27
N ALA A 641 4.38 25.51 -4.35
CA ALA A 641 3.96 24.15 -4.70
C ALA A 641 2.45 24.09 -4.95
N ALA A 642 2.01 23.35 -5.96
CA ALA A 642 0.59 23.16 -6.24
C ALA A 642 0.30 21.80 -6.87
N SER A 643 -0.92 21.30 -6.68
CA SER A 643 -1.45 20.17 -7.44
C SER A 643 -2.93 20.36 -7.70
N ILE A 644 -3.34 20.00 -8.91
CA ILE A 644 -4.74 20.01 -9.34
C ILE A 644 -5.18 18.56 -9.30
N ALA A 645 -6.27 18.29 -8.60
CA ALA A 645 -6.92 16.99 -8.56
C ALA A 645 -8.38 17.12 -9.01
N ALA A 646 -8.95 16.00 -9.41
CA ALA A 646 -10.34 15.92 -9.82
C ALA A 646 -10.98 14.63 -9.33
N HIS A 647 -12.24 14.69 -8.97
CA HIS A 647 -13.07 13.54 -8.65
C HIS A 647 -14.08 13.34 -9.77
N ASP A 648 -14.21 12.08 -10.18
CA ASP A 648 -15.25 11.58 -11.09
C ASP A 648 -16.14 10.62 -10.29
N VAL A 649 -17.40 11.02 -10.12
CA VAL A 649 -18.40 10.43 -9.25
C VAL A 649 -19.61 10.03 -10.09
N ASN A 650 -19.89 8.73 -10.12
CA ASN A 650 -21.02 8.23 -10.88
C ASN A 650 -22.40 8.65 -10.30
N ALA A 651 -23.45 8.38 -11.07
CA ALA A 651 -24.86 8.57 -10.69
C ALA A 651 -25.24 8.04 -9.31
N SER A 652 -24.55 6.99 -8.82
CA SER A 652 -24.84 6.37 -7.52
C SER A 652 -24.19 7.09 -6.34
N GLY A 653 -23.44 8.18 -6.58
CA GLY A 653 -22.75 8.96 -5.57
C GLY A 653 -21.52 8.26 -4.99
N THR A 654 -20.93 7.29 -5.72
CA THR A 654 -19.67 6.66 -5.33
C THR A 654 -18.55 7.23 -6.18
N ILE A 655 -17.46 7.70 -5.54
CA ILE A 655 -16.24 8.07 -6.24
C ILE A 655 -15.73 6.86 -7.03
N GLU A 656 -15.74 6.96 -8.36
CA GLU A 656 -15.18 5.93 -9.22
C GLU A 656 -13.67 6.09 -9.27
N MET A 657 -13.24 7.33 -9.55
CA MET A 657 -11.85 7.68 -9.79
C MET A 657 -11.49 9.01 -9.14
N LYS A 658 -10.25 9.08 -8.65
CA LYS A 658 -9.59 10.34 -8.30
C LYS A 658 -8.40 10.52 -9.21
N TYR A 659 -8.29 11.68 -9.82
CA TYR A 659 -7.18 12.10 -10.66
C TYR A 659 -6.33 13.13 -9.93
N SER A 660 -5.02 13.14 -10.17
CA SER A 660 -4.11 14.14 -9.61
C SER A 660 -3.05 14.52 -10.63
N TRP A 661 -2.63 15.78 -10.66
CA TRP A 661 -1.52 16.18 -11.52
C TRP A 661 -0.19 15.66 -10.97
N PHE A 662 0.09 15.90 -9.69
CA PHE A 662 1.25 15.33 -8.99
C PHE A 662 1.02 15.32 -7.48
N PHE A 663 0.98 14.15 -6.85
CA PHE A 663 0.68 14.02 -5.43
C PHE A 663 1.27 12.75 -4.84
N THR A 664 2.35 12.87 -4.06
CA THR A 664 3.01 11.71 -3.39
C THR A 664 2.39 11.40 -2.02
N GLN A 665 2.67 10.20 -1.48
CA GLN A 665 2.36 9.81 -0.09
C GLN A 665 3.54 9.02 0.51
N PRO A 666 3.72 9.00 1.85
CA PRO A 666 2.92 9.66 2.87
C PRO A 666 3.24 11.15 3.03
N GLU A 667 4.47 11.55 2.69
CA GLU A 667 4.85 12.96 2.61
C GLU A 667 4.35 13.53 1.29
N VAL A 668 3.39 14.45 1.37
CA VAL A 668 2.76 15.02 0.18
C VAL A 668 3.68 16.05 -0.46
N THR A 669 4.32 15.67 -1.57
CA THR A 669 5.02 16.59 -2.47
C THR A 669 4.09 16.91 -3.61
N LEU A 670 3.83 18.20 -3.82
CA LEU A 670 3.07 18.70 -4.96
C LEU A 670 4.02 19.07 -6.11
N ALA A 671 3.49 19.37 -7.29
CA ALA A 671 4.28 19.96 -8.36
C ALA A 671 4.80 21.36 -7.96
N GLU A 672 5.70 21.93 -8.76
CA GLU A 672 6.17 23.31 -8.58
C GLU A 672 5.51 24.23 -9.61
N ILE A 673 5.05 25.39 -9.16
CA ILE A 673 4.61 26.49 -10.00
C ILE A 673 5.68 27.57 -9.99
N LYS A 674 6.09 28.04 -11.17
CA LYS A 674 7.04 29.14 -11.36
C LYS A 674 6.32 30.33 -11.99
N LEU A 675 6.31 31.46 -11.30
CA LEU A 675 5.73 32.72 -11.76
C LEU A 675 6.73 33.46 -12.65
N LEU A 676 6.38 33.68 -13.91
CA LEU A 676 7.22 34.44 -14.84
C LEU A 676 7.05 35.94 -14.59
N GLN A 677 8.12 36.72 -14.75
CA GLN A 677 8.03 38.18 -14.67
C GLN A 677 7.73 38.76 -16.04
N ASP A 678 7.22 40.00 -16.08
CA ASP A 678 7.10 40.78 -17.31
C ASP A 678 8.51 40.95 -17.91
N ASN A 679 8.71 40.49 -19.15
CA ASN A 679 10.02 40.48 -19.82
C ASN A 679 10.31 41.81 -20.51
#